data_AF-A0A0G3EC38-F1
#
_entry.id   AF-A0A0G3EC38-F1
#
_cell.length_a   1.000
_cell.length_b   1.000
_cell.length_c   1.000
_cell.angle_alpha   90.00
_cell.angle_beta   90.00
_cell.angle_gamma   90.00
#
_symmetry.space_group_name_H-M   'P 1'
#
loop_
_entity.id
_entity.type
_entity.pdbx_description
1 polymer ?
#
loop_
_entity_poly.entity_id
_entity_poly.type
_entity_poly.pdbx_seq_one_letter_code
_entity_poly.pdbx_strand_id
1 'polypeptide(L)'
;MKRVREHSLRRARRGSGMRTATMVPGLIAAALFLACGTRAPAAAVSRTDATRAAAQWLAKSLVFARAESRMPSGVLFSIRTVEPLALGGQGTPTAWHADLDPRGYLVLGADDRMPPILCFSAENDLNLADDPRNALRAMLERDLSRARMTLDGLDRAGGNQLRIAGASDFVSENRARWDAWLSEETAYDGMLLDAEYQQTGILVDAMLSTTWDQCNHYNEGCPEDPAASAYYDGKAPAGCVAVAGAQIMNFYEWPSRGREAHTYTDRAGSITGVFSAVFSDVYAWSAMQNDYDPWSSEAAAAVEAVSELMYELGVAVEMDYEHDGSAAYSGDLVGRAESHFFYERATPMDRDEDPGGFDGLLRDEMLAGRPCPASIPGHAFVVDGLSEESGADYFHINYGWGGTNDGWYEPSNINGSSFQTAYYGMRPQFRPLLDSPDAGTNTTGHVELRWSFPACSAAAVTGYRLKQAAYAPSALFEAADDFSRWETSGGWELDTPGVDGTGSCFHRPSDPGRAALTLADPLIPSGSTKLSFDYKTILSDDSFYVKVSSDRGQSWDTLMNRSGTGWDDYWLHSDLDLSMYAGKELWVRFQYVREGGDSFYTSGGVWLDQIEINDFEGLEWRLLDDAIPSSQTNVLVTCVEDDLYYHALEAHNGTNWQRRSPPVGVEVALSATGDVDGDGLPNGWELTYSGTATGRVATADGDKDRYTDLEEYYAGTDPEESSSYFRVRRCAADSGVPELTWASVSGRTYRVMRTEGLQPPHTFSVRADDLPATPRTNRYTDTGATGCGPYFYRVEIYME
;
A
#
# COMPACT_ATOMS: atom_id res chain seq x y z
N MET A 1 2.77 -39.99 -49.37
CA MET A 1 2.92 -41.47 -49.39
C MET A 1 3.17 -41.94 -47.95
N LYS A 2 2.26 -42.76 -47.38
CA LYS A 2 2.46 -43.84 -46.36
C LYS A 2 3.39 -43.53 -45.15
N ARG A 3 3.06 -43.63 -43.85
CA ARG A 3 2.15 -44.51 -43.07
C ARG A 3 2.03 -43.99 -41.61
N VAL A 4 0.83 -44.15 -41.06
CA VAL A 4 0.36 -44.48 -39.68
C VAL A 4 1.40 -45.00 -38.67
N ARG A 5 1.41 -44.49 -37.41
CA ARG A 5 0.98 -45.19 -36.15
C ARG A 5 1.41 -44.50 -34.84
N GLU A 6 0.47 -44.53 -33.90
CA GLU A 6 0.54 -44.26 -32.46
C GLU A 6 1.68 -45.01 -31.75
N HIS A 7 2.22 -44.42 -30.67
CA HIS A 7 2.64 -45.22 -29.51
C HIS A 7 2.68 -44.42 -28.19
N SER A 8 2.05 -45.03 -27.21
CA SER A 8 2.08 -44.82 -25.76
C SER A 8 3.49 -44.88 -25.15
N LEU A 9 3.71 -44.12 -24.07
CA LEU A 9 4.91 -44.24 -23.22
C LEU A 9 4.54 -44.53 -21.76
N ARG A 10 4.99 -45.70 -21.31
CA ARG A 10 5.00 -46.22 -19.95
C ARG A 10 6.17 -45.63 -19.16
N ARG A 11 5.91 -45.31 -17.88
CA ARG A 11 6.92 -45.05 -16.83
C ARG A 11 7.83 -46.26 -16.59
N ALA A 12 9.12 -46.00 -16.47
CA ALA A 12 10.16 -46.98 -16.17
C ALA A 12 10.31 -47.19 -14.64
N ARG A 13 10.40 -48.47 -14.25
CA ARG A 13 10.82 -48.97 -12.92
C ARG A 13 12.35 -48.98 -12.81
N ARG A 14 12.87 -48.68 -11.62
CA ARG A 14 14.15 -49.22 -11.11
C ARG A 14 13.92 -49.81 -9.71
N GLY A 15 14.18 -51.11 -9.53
CA GLY A 15 14.55 -51.72 -8.25
C GLY A 15 16.07 -51.71 -8.12
N SER A 16 16.74 -52.25 -7.11
CA SER A 16 16.40 -52.93 -5.85
C SER A 16 17.73 -53.01 -5.06
N GLY A 17 17.69 -53.16 -3.74
CA GLY A 17 18.90 -53.33 -2.94
C GLY A 17 18.66 -53.45 -1.44
N MET A 18 17.99 -54.54 -1.03
CA MET A 18 17.77 -54.90 0.37
C MET A 18 18.91 -55.82 0.85
N ARG A 19 19.50 -55.54 2.02
CA ARG A 19 20.22 -56.52 2.84
C ARG A 19 19.56 -56.60 4.21
N THR A 20 19.26 -57.82 4.60
CA THR A 20 18.54 -58.27 5.78
C THR A 20 19.45 -58.36 7.01
N ALA A 21 18.91 -58.05 8.20
CA ALA A 21 19.31 -58.69 9.44
C ALA A 21 18.08 -58.81 10.36
N THR A 22 17.73 -60.06 10.63
CA THR A 22 16.67 -60.60 11.48
C THR A 22 16.81 -60.25 12.96
N MET A 23 15.69 -59.94 13.63
CA MET A 23 15.44 -60.35 15.03
C MET A 23 13.97 -60.75 15.24
N VAL A 24 13.82 -61.70 16.15
CA VAL A 24 12.69 -62.60 16.44
C VAL A 24 11.57 -61.91 17.23
N PRO A 25 10.28 -62.28 17.06
CA PRO A 25 9.18 -61.68 17.80
C PRO A 25 9.01 -62.29 19.20
N GLY A 26 9.03 -61.44 20.22
CA GLY A 26 8.63 -61.77 21.60
C GLY A 26 7.27 -61.15 21.91
N LEU A 27 6.26 -62.01 22.06
CA LEU A 27 4.95 -61.69 22.62
C LEU A 27 5.08 -61.26 24.08
N ILE A 28 4.68 -60.03 24.41
CA ILE A 28 4.05 -59.71 25.69
C ILE A 28 2.78 -58.93 25.38
N ALA A 29 1.66 -59.64 25.47
CA ALA A 29 0.34 -59.03 25.51
C ALA A 29 0.17 -58.34 26.88
N ALA A 30 0.09 -57.01 26.87
CA ALA A 30 -0.55 -56.25 27.93
C ALA A 30 -1.88 -55.74 27.37
N ALA A 31 -2.96 -56.39 27.79
CA ALA A 31 -4.32 -56.02 27.48
C ALA A 31 -4.64 -54.68 28.15
N LEU A 32 -4.53 -53.58 27.41
CA LEU A 32 -5.38 -52.41 27.65
C LEU A 32 -6.73 -52.72 27.02
N PHE A 33 -7.62 -53.28 27.81
CA PHE A 33 -9.05 -53.17 27.55
C PHE A 33 -9.38 -51.66 27.58
N LEU A 34 -9.33 -50.99 26.42
CA LEU A 34 -10.19 -49.85 26.20
C LEU A 34 -11.60 -50.41 26.31
N ALA A 35 -12.25 -50.16 27.45
CA ALA A 35 -13.69 -50.20 27.52
C ALA A 35 -14.20 -49.10 26.59
N CYS A 36 -14.28 -49.40 25.29
CA CYS A 36 -15.09 -48.66 24.34
C CYS A 36 -16.54 -49.00 24.69
N GLY A 37 -17.01 -48.46 25.82
CA GLY A 37 -18.41 -48.41 26.13
C GLY A 37 -19.05 -47.60 25.02
N THR A 38 -19.95 -48.22 24.27
CA THR A 38 -20.84 -47.52 23.35
C THR A 38 -21.59 -46.45 24.16
N ARG A 39 -21.11 -45.19 24.15
CA ARG A 39 -21.85 -44.06 24.70
C ARG A 39 -23.19 -44.00 23.97
N ALA A 40 -24.26 -43.78 24.73
CA ALA A 40 -25.63 -43.61 24.23
C ALA A 40 -25.70 -42.51 23.15
N PRO A 41 -26.74 -42.48 22.29
CA PRO A 41 -26.94 -41.35 21.38
C PRO A 41 -27.04 -40.05 22.20
N ALA A 42 -26.46 -38.96 21.68
CA ALA A 42 -26.53 -37.57 22.18
C ALA A 42 -26.46 -37.41 23.72
N ALA A 43 -25.30 -37.07 24.29
CA ALA A 43 -25.26 -36.64 25.69
C ALA A 43 -25.29 -35.11 25.74
N ALA A 44 -26.42 -34.55 26.17
CA ALA A 44 -26.51 -33.14 26.49
C ALA A 44 -25.49 -32.81 27.59
N VAL A 45 -24.73 -31.74 27.39
CA VAL A 45 -23.77 -31.24 28.38
C VAL A 45 -24.55 -30.65 29.55
N SER A 46 -24.33 -31.18 30.75
CA SER A 46 -24.98 -30.66 31.96
C SER A 46 -24.39 -29.31 32.35
N ARG A 47 -25.14 -28.49 33.11
CA ARG A 47 -24.60 -27.23 33.66
C ARG A 47 -23.31 -27.46 34.45
N THR A 48 -23.25 -28.55 35.21
CA THR A 48 -22.07 -28.93 36.00
C THR A 48 -20.86 -29.21 35.13
N ASP A 49 -21.05 -29.94 34.03
CA ASP A 49 -19.97 -30.23 33.09
C ASP A 49 -19.52 -28.97 32.34
N ALA A 50 -20.47 -28.11 31.93
CA ALA A 50 -20.16 -26.82 31.32
C ALA A 50 -19.37 -25.91 32.27
N THR A 51 -19.78 -25.79 33.54
CA THR A 51 -19.05 -25.01 34.55
C THR A 51 -17.65 -25.56 34.80
N ARG A 52 -17.51 -26.88 34.87
CA ARG A 52 -16.19 -27.51 35.05
C ARG A 52 -15.27 -27.28 33.85
N ALA A 53 -15.77 -27.46 32.63
CA ALA A 53 -15.00 -27.22 31.41
C ALA A 53 -14.60 -25.75 31.28
N ALA A 54 -15.54 -24.82 31.54
CA ALA A 54 -15.27 -23.38 31.55
C ALA A 54 -14.15 -23.02 32.55
N ALA A 55 -14.20 -23.56 33.78
CA ALA A 55 -13.20 -23.26 34.80
C ALA A 55 -11.81 -23.78 34.43
N GLN A 56 -11.74 -25.01 33.88
CA GLN A 56 -10.49 -25.60 33.43
C GLN A 56 -9.91 -24.85 32.22
N TRP A 57 -10.77 -24.44 31.28
CA TRP A 57 -10.35 -23.64 30.13
C TRP A 57 -9.79 -22.30 30.58
N LEU A 58 -10.54 -21.56 31.40
CA LEU A 58 -10.15 -20.24 31.90
C LEU A 58 -8.78 -20.27 32.58
N ALA A 59 -8.52 -21.29 33.39
CA ALA A 59 -7.25 -21.45 34.09
C ALA A 59 -6.05 -21.79 33.18
N LYS A 60 -6.29 -22.28 31.96
CA LYS A 60 -5.23 -22.72 31.03
C LYS A 60 -5.08 -21.84 29.79
N SER A 61 -6.08 -21.04 29.46
CA SER A 61 -6.13 -20.25 28.24
C SER A 61 -4.97 -19.26 28.14
N LEU A 62 -4.36 -19.20 26.95
CA LEU A 62 -3.26 -18.28 26.67
C LEU A 62 -3.77 -16.85 26.60
N VAL A 63 -4.95 -16.65 26.01
CA VAL A 63 -5.59 -15.34 25.88
C VAL A 63 -5.88 -14.74 27.26
N PHE A 64 -6.51 -15.51 28.16
CA PHE A 64 -6.84 -15.00 29.49
C PHE A 64 -5.58 -14.77 30.33
N ALA A 65 -4.58 -15.66 30.27
CA ALA A 65 -3.28 -15.42 30.93
C ALA A 65 -2.58 -14.15 30.41
N ARG A 66 -2.67 -13.89 29.09
CA ARG A 66 -2.16 -12.66 28.47
C ARG A 66 -2.92 -11.43 28.96
N ALA A 67 -4.25 -11.49 29.02
CA ALA A 67 -5.08 -10.41 29.55
C ALA A 67 -4.78 -10.12 31.03
N GLU A 68 -4.67 -11.15 31.87
CA GLU A 68 -4.29 -11.01 33.29
C GLU A 68 -2.92 -10.35 33.46
N SER A 69 -1.96 -10.64 32.58
CA SER A 69 -0.64 -10.00 32.61
C SER A 69 -0.67 -8.48 32.37
N ARG A 70 -1.75 -7.96 31.77
CA ARG A 70 -2.01 -6.53 31.55
C ARG A 70 -2.80 -5.87 32.69
N MET A 71 -3.39 -6.67 33.57
CA MET A 71 -4.22 -6.19 34.69
C MET A 71 -3.38 -5.87 35.94
N PRO A 72 -3.95 -5.12 36.92
CA PRO A 72 -3.31 -4.94 38.23
C PRO A 72 -2.99 -6.28 38.90
N SER A 73 -1.85 -6.36 39.57
CA SER A 73 -1.37 -7.59 40.20
C SER A 73 -2.39 -8.20 41.16
N GLY A 74 -2.70 -9.48 40.97
CA GLY A 74 -3.64 -10.24 41.80
C GLY A 74 -5.09 -10.22 41.33
N VAL A 75 -5.41 -9.51 40.24
CA VAL A 75 -6.69 -9.63 39.54
C VAL A 75 -6.61 -10.83 38.59
N LEU A 76 -7.52 -11.79 38.77
CA LEU A 76 -7.65 -12.99 37.94
C LEU A 76 -9.09 -13.09 37.45
N PHE A 77 -9.29 -13.71 36.29
CA PHE A 77 -10.63 -13.99 35.81
C PHE A 77 -11.28 -15.10 36.65
N SER A 78 -12.58 -14.94 36.91
CA SER A 78 -13.39 -15.96 37.57
C SER A 78 -14.77 -16.06 36.95
N ILE A 79 -15.40 -17.23 37.05
CA ILE A 79 -16.75 -17.45 36.52
C ILE A 79 -17.76 -16.86 37.49
N ARG A 80 -18.53 -15.87 37.03
CA ARG A 80 -19.65 -15.27 37.79
C ARG A 80 -20.89 -16.14 37.72
N THR A 81 -21.31 -16.50 36.50
CA THR A 81 -22.48 -17.37 36.27
C THR A 81 -22.23 -18.28 35.08
N VAL A 82 -22.95 -19.40 35.04
CA VAL A 82 -23.09 -20.24 33.85
C VAL A 82 -24.57 -20.47 33.61
N GLU A 83 -25.07 -20.02 32.47
CA GLU A 83 -26.50 -20.01 32.13
C GLU A 83 -26.76 -20.64 30.77
N PRO A 84 -27.93 -21.28 30.57
CA PRO A 84 -28.28 -21.83 29.27
C PRO A 84 -28.48 -20.69 28.27
N LEU A 85 -27.85 -20.80 27.10
CA LEU A 85 -28.04 -19.90 25.98
C LEU A 85 -28.93 -20.58 24.93
N ALA A 86 -30.07 -19.94 24.63
CA ALA A 86 -31.01 -20.41 23.62
C ALA A 86 -31.16 -19.36 22.53
N LEU A 87 -30.53 -19.62 21.39
CA LEU A 87 -30.68 -18.80 20.18
C LEU A 87 -31.75 -19.42 19.26
N GLY A 88 -32.57 -18.59 18.60
CA GLY A 88 -33.62 -19.06 17.69
C GLY A 88 -34.96 -19.50 18.32
N GLY A 89 -35.21 -19.22 19.60
CA GLY A 89 -36.56 -19.23 20.19
C GLY A 89 -37.22 -20.58 20.48
N GLN A 90 -36.51 -21.71 20.45
CA GLN A 90 -37.09 -23.06 20.61
C GLN A 90 -36.99 -23.65 22.03
N GLY A 91 -36.57 -22.87 23.05
CA GLY A 91 -36.62 -23.25 24.47
C GLY A 91 -35.66 -24.36 24.92
N THR A 92 -34.96 -25.04 24.01
CA THR A 92 -33.87 -25.98 24.33
C THR A 92 -32.54 -25.23 24.25
N PRO A 93 -31.67 -25.30 25.30
CA PRO A 93 -30.36 -24.67 25.24
C PRO A 93 -29.56 -25.22 24.05
N THR A 94 -29.05 -24.32 23.20
CA THR A 94 -28.17 -24.66 22.07
C THR A 94 -26.71 -24.46 22.45
N ALA A 95 -26.44 -23.66 23.47
CA ALA A 95 -25.14 -23.41 24.06
C ALA A 95 -25.26 -23.13 25.57
N TRP A 96 -24.13 -22.98 26.25
CA TRP A 96 -24.01 -22.41 27.58
C TRP A 96 -23.24 -21.09 27.49
N HIS A 97 -23.62 -20.10 28.30
CA HIS A 97 -22.91 -18.84 28.46
C HIS A 97 -22.30 -18.80 29.85
N ALA A 98 -20.99 -18.64 29.95
CA ALA A 98 -20.30 -18.33 31.20
C ALA A 98 -19.91 -16.84 31.23
N ASP A 99 -20.51 -16.09 32.14
CA ASP A 99 -20.17 -14.69 32.42
C ASP A 99 -18.96 -14.64 33.35
N LEU A 100 -18.01 -13.75 33.08
CA LEU A 100 -16.75 -13.66 33.82
C LEU A 100 -16.65 -12.36 34.64
N ASP A 101 -15.85 -12.42 35.70
CA ASP A 101 -15.43 -11.28 36.52
C ASP A 101 -13.91 -11.14 36.44
N PRO A 102 -13.34 -9.94 36.23
CA PRO A 102 -13.98 -8.61 36.25
C PRO A 102 -14.83 -8.27 35.00
N ARG A 103 -14.56 -8.93 33.87
CA ARG A 103 -15.25 -8.78 32.59
C ARG A 103 -15.03 -10.05 31.76
N GLY A 104 -15.84 -10.30 30.74
CA GLY A 104 -15.55 -11.31 29.72
C GLY A 104 -16.61 -12.41 29.65
N TYR A 105 -16.49 -13.28 28.65
CA TYR A 105 -17.40 -14.41 28.51
C TYR A 105 -16.76 -15.63 27.87
N LEU A 106 -17.38 -16.79 28.08
CA LEU A 106 -17.19 -18.01 27.28
C LEU A 106 -18.55 -18.49 26.77
N VAL A 107 -18.64 -18.89 25.50
CA VAL A 107 -19.79 -19.62 24.96
C VAL A 107 -19.38 -21.06 24.71
N LEU A 108 -20.10 -22.01 25.31
CA LEU A 108 -19.79 -23.44 25.28
C LEU A 108 -20.87 -24.24 24.55
N GLY A 109 -20.49 -25.35 23.92
CA GLY A 109 -21.44 -26.28 23.31
C GLY A 109 -22.39 -26.92 24.34
N ALA A 110 -23.68 -27.06 24.00
CA ALA A 110 -24.67 -27.74 24.85
C ALA A 110 -24.77 -29.26 24.60
N ASP A 111 -24.02 -29.79 23.64
CA ASP A 111 -23.96 -31.21 23.26
C ASP A 111 -22.50 -31.63 23.12
N ASP A 112 -22.13 -32.80 23.65
CA ASP A 112 -20.73 -33.27 23.69
C ASP A 112 -20.16 -33.64 22.31
N ARG A 113 -21.00 -33.57 21.26
CA ARG A 113 -20.62 -33.70 19.85
C ARG A 113 -20.20 -32.36 19.23
N MET A 114 -20.38 -31.25 19.95
CA MET A 114 -19.97 -29.90 19.54
C MET A 114 -18.65 -29.49 20.19
N PRO A 115 -17.93 -28.50 19.62
CA PRO A 115 -16.73 -27.97 20.28
C PRO A 115 -17.01 -27.51 21.71
N PRO A 116 -16.08 -27.72 22.66
CA PRO A 116 -16.27 -27.32 24.05
C PRO A 116 -16.47 -25.82 24.23
N ILE A 117 -15.63 -25.01 23.59
CA ILE A 117 -15.72 -23.55 23.55
C ILE A 117 -15.93 -23.14 22.10
N LEU A 118 -16.99 -22.40 21.82
CA LEU A 118 -17.34 -21.90 20.49
C LEU A 118 -16.71 -20.53 20.23
N CYS A 119 -16.81 -19.64 21.22
CA CYS A 119 -16.21 -18.33 21.19
C CYS A 119 -16.04 -17.77 22.61
N PHE A 120 -15.18 -16.77 22.74
CA PHE A 120 -14.91 -16.11 24.01
C PHE A 120 -14.29 -14.72 23.83
N SER A 121 -14.34 -13.91 24.88
CA SER A 121 -13.60 -12.66 24.96
C SER A 121 -13.14 -12.39 26.38
N ALA A 122 -11.91 -11.91 26.52
CA ALA A 122 -11.37 -11.38 27.78
C ALA A 122 -11.63 -9.87 27.92
N GLU A 123 -12.06 -9.20 26.84
CA GLU A 123 -12.11 -7.74 26.74
C GLU A 123 -13.54 -7.20 26.65
N ASN A 124 -14.49 -8.04 26.24
CA ASN A 124 -15.89 -7.70 26.01
C ASN A 124 -16.83 -8.58 26.83
N ASP A 125 -17.92 -8.00 27.31
CA ASP A 125 -19.08 -8.75 27.80
C ASP A 125 -19.92 -9.24 26.62
N LEU A 126 -20.59 -10.39 26.76
CA LEU A 126 -21.36 -10.98 25.68
C LEU A 126 -22.58 -10.12 25.31
N ASN A 127 -22.61 -9.56 24.09
CA ASN A 127 -23.77 -8.86 23.56
C ASN A 127 -24.43 -9.66 22.43
N LEU A 128 -25.64 -10.17 22.68
CA LEU A 128 -26.46 -10.89 21.70
C LEU A 128 -27.80 -10.19 21.43
N ALA A 129 -27.82 -8.85 21.47
CA ALA A 129 -28.99 -8.06 21.11
C ALA A 129 -29.53 -8.47 19.72
N ASP A 130 -30.85 -8.41 19.55
CA ASP A 130 -31.54 -8.73 18.30
C ASP A 130 -31.42 -7.56 17.33
N ASP A 131 -30.21 -7.41 16.81
CA ASP A 131 -29.80 -6.33 15.95
C ASP A 131 -29.13 -6.91 14.69
N PRO A 132 -29.54 -6.52 13.47
CA PRO A 132 -28.92 -7.00 12.24
C PRO A 132 -27.42 -6.68 12.14
N ARG A 133 -26.92 -5.70 12.89
CA ARG A 133 -25.49 -5.33 12.96
C ARG A 133 -24.68 -6.28 13.85
N ASN A 134 -25.33 -7.14 14.63
CA ASN A 134 -24.64 -8.04 15.55
C ASN A 134 -24.09 -9.28 14.84
N ALA A 135 -22.91 -9.12 14.24
CA ALA A 135 -22.23 -10.17 13.47
C ALA A 135 -21.94 -11.42 14.31
N LEU A 136 -21.49 -11.28 15.57
CA LEU A 136 -21.28 -12.43 16.46
C LEU A 136 -22.57 -13.23 16.67
N ARG A 137 -23.70 -12.54 16.91
CA ARG A 137 -25.00 -13.22 17.03
C ARG A 137 -25.36 -13.96 15.74
N ALA A 138 -25.20 -13.33 14.59
CA ALA A 138 -25.50 -13.94 13.29
C ALA A 138 -24.63 -15.20 13.04
N MET A 139 -23.34 -15.13 13.40
CA MET A 139 -22.42 -16.28 13.33
C MET A 139 -22.90 -17.43 14.22
N LEU A 140 -23.16 -17.16 15.51
CA LEU A 140 -23.63 -18.16 16.46
C LEU A 140 -24.97 -18.77 16.05
N GLU A 141 -25.94 -17.96 15.61
CA GLU A 141 -27.24 -18.47 15.15
C GLU A 141 -27.08 -19.40 13.95
N ARG A 142 -26.23 -19.04 12.98
CA ARG A 142 -25.99 -19.85 11.78
C ARG A 142 -25.28 -21.16 12.11
N ASP A 143 -24.21 -21.12 12.90
CA ASP A 143 -23.41 -22.29 13.24
C ASP A 143 -24.17 -23.24 14.17
N LEU A 144 -24.85 -22.71 15.20
CA LEU A 144 -25.67 -23.53 16.09
C LEU A 144 -26.87 -24.16 15.38
N SER A 145 -27.51 -23.44 14.45
CA SER A 145 -28.62 -23.98 13.64
C SER A 145 -28.16 -25.13 12.75
N ARG A 146 -27.02 -24.96 12.06
CA ARG A 146 -26.42 -26.01 11.22
C ARG A 146 -25.95 -27.22 12.03
N ALA A 147 -25.31 -26.98 13.17
CA ALA A 147 -24.93 -28.01 14.11
C ALA A 147 -26.17 -28.80 14.54
N ARG A 148 -27.24 -28.12 14.96
CA ARG A 148 -28.49 -28.75 15.38
C ARG A 148 -29.08 -29.63 14.28
N MET A 149 -29.20 -29.12 13.06
CA MET A 149 -29.71 -29.88 11.92
C MET A 149 -28.89 -31.14 11.65
N THR A 150 -27.56 -31.04 11.74
CA THR A 150 -26.63 -32.15 11.51
C THR A 150 -26.77 -33.21 12.60
N LEU A 151 -26.81 -32.79 13.86
CA LEU A 151 -26.97 -33.67 15.02
C LEU A 151 -28.34 -34.36 15.04
N ASP A 152 -29.43 -33.64 14.73
CA ASP A 152 -30.77 -34.22 14.58
C ASP A 152 -30.81 -35.26 13.44
N GLY A 153 -30.09 -34.99 12.35
CA GLY A 153 -29.90 -35.93 11.25
C GLY A 153 -29.21 -37.23 11.69
N LEU A 154 -28.14 -37.11 12.49
CA LEU A 154 -27.44 -38.25 13.08
C LEU A 154 -28.34 -39.05 14.03
N ASP A 155 -29.13 -38.36 14.85
CA ASP A 155 -30.05 -38.99 15.80
C ASP A 155 -31.14 -39.78 15.06
N ARG A 156 -31.73 -39.20 14.00
CA ARG A 156 -32.71 -39.90 13.12
C ARG A 156 -32.09 -41.08 12.38
N ALA A 157 -30.80 -41.01 12.03
CA ALA A 157 -30.06 -42.10 11.41
C ALA A 157 -29.71 -43.23 12.40
N GLY A 158 -30.11 -43.11 13.68
CA GLY A 158 -29.81 -44.07 14.74
C GLY A 158 -28.34 -44.06 15.15
N GLY A 159 -27.67 -42.91 15.03
CA GLY A 159 -26.24 -42.79 15.31
C GLY A 159 -25.33 -43.41 14.25
N ASN A 160 -25.86 -43.82 13.10
CA ASN A 160 -25.05 -44.36 12.00
C ASN A 160 -24.32 -43.24 11.26
N GLN A 161 -23.15 -42.86 11.80
CA GLN A 161 -22.24 -41.83 11.27
C GLN A 161 -21.85 -42.07 9.81
N LEU A 162 -21.81 -43.33 9.34
CA LEU A 162 -21.49 -43.66 7.94
C LEU A 162 -22.51 -43.11 6.93
N ARG A 163 -23.69 -42.67 7.37
CA ARG A 163 -24.72 -42.10 6.49
C ARG A 163 -24.56 -40.59 6.25
N ILE A 164 -23.68 -39.93 7.01
CA ILE A 164 -23.36 -38.51 6.86
C ILE A 164 -21.83 -38.42 6.70
N ALA A 165 -21.36 -38.15 5.49
CA ALA A 165 -19.92 -38.06 5.21
C ALA A 165 -19.25 -37.04 6.16
N GLY A 166 -18.11 -37.42 6.75
CA GLY A 166 -17.37 -36.60 7.73
C GLY A 166 -17.91 -36.61 9.16
N ALA A 167 -19.09 -37.20 9.43
CA ALA A 167 -19.69 -37.14 10.76
C ALA A 167 -19.06 -38.03 11.83
N SER A 168 -18.27 -39.04 11.45
CA SER A 168 -17.48 -39.80 12.42
C SER A 168 -16.35 -38.98 13.01
N ASP A 169 -15.79 -38.07 12.21
CA ASP A 169 -14.49 -37.47 12.48
C ASP A 169 -14.67 -36.34 13.51
N PHE A 170 -15.53 -35.35 13.24
CA PHE A 170 -15.80 -34.25 14.18
C PHE A 170 -16.43 -34.72 15.50
N VAL A 171 -17.31 -35.73 15.47
CA VAL A 171 -17.97 -36.23 16.70
C VAL A 171 -16.94 -36.86 17.63
N SER A 172 -16.02 -37.65 17.08
CA SER A 172 -14.97 -38.30 17.88
C SER A 172 -13.99 -37.28 18.44
N GLU A 173 -13.63 -36.28 17.63
CA GLU A 173 -12.74 -35.19 18.00
C GLU A 173 -13.32 -34.32 19.12
N ASN A 174 -14.55 -33.82 18.94
CA ASN A 174 -15.21 -32.97 19.92
C ASN A 174 -15.44 -33.69 21.25
N ARG A 175 -15.82 -34.99 21.22
CA ARG A 175 -15.95 -35.81 22.43
C ARG A 175 -14.61 -36.00 23.14
N ALA A 176 -13.53 -36.22 22.40
CA ALA A 176 -12.20 -36.33 22.97
C ALA A 176 -11.77 -35.00 23.64
N ARG A 177 -12.08 -33.86 23.02
CA ARG A 177 -11.85 -32.52 23.58
C ARG A 177 -12.67 -32.31 24.86
N TRP A 178 -13.96 -32.66 24.88
CA TRP A 178 -14.76 -32.63 26.11
C TRP A 178 -14.21 -33.55 27.20
N ASP A 179 -13.87 -34.79 26.86
CA ASP A 179 -13.34 -35.74 27.83
C ASP A 179 -12.00 -35.25 28.42
N ALA A 180 -11.15 -34.57 27.64
CA ALA A 180 -9.93 -33.94 28.16
C ALA A 180 -10.25 -32.91 29.26
N TRP A 181 -11.28 -32.08 29.07
CA TRP A 181 -11.69 -31.07 30.06
C TRP A 181 -12.41 -31.64 31.28
N LEU A 182 -13.09 -32.78 31.12
CA LEU A 182 -13.89 -33.39 32.17
C LEU A 182 -13.15 -34.49 32.95
N SER A 183 -12.03 -35.01 32.44
CA SER A 183 -11.28 -36.12 33.05
C SER A 183 -10.21 -35.69 34.05
N GLU A 184 -9.81 -34.43 34.06
CA GLU A 184 -8.85 -33.91 35.03
C GLU A 184 -9.50 -33.74 36.41
N GLU A 185 -8.89 -34.32 37.45
CA GLU A 185 -9.28 -34.09 38.85
C GLU A 185 -9.20 -32.59 39.14
N THR A 186 -10.35 -32.02 39.50
CA THR A 186 -10.56 -30.60 39.79
C THR A 186 -9.49 -30.02 40.72
N ALA A 187 -8.73 -29.03 40.23
CA ALA A 187 -8.10 -27.99 41.05
C ALA A 187 -9.15 -26.95 41.51
N TYR A 188 -10.32 -27.41 41.95
CA TYR A 188 -11.41 -26.54 42.41
C TYR A 188 -11.30 -26.35 43.91
N ASP A 189 -10.20 -25.73 44.35
CA ASP A 189 -10.06 -25.18 45.69
C ASP A 189 -9.13 -23.96 45.68
N GLY A 190 -9.57 -22.88 45.02
CA GLY A 190 -9.15 -21.50 45.33
C GLY A 190 -7.66 -21.17 45.31
N MET A 191 -6.80 -21.93 44.64
CA MET A 191 -5.36 -21.66 44.59
C MET A 191 -4.81 -21.83 43.18
N LEU A 192 -4.12 -20.76 42.75
CA LEU A 192 -3.01 -20.70 41.80
C LEU A 192 -2.58 -22.08 41.30
N LEU A 193 -2.75 -22.32 40.00
CA LEU A 193 -1.89 -23.28 39.31
C LEU A 193 -0.44 -22.87 39.58
N ASP A 194 0.36 -23.83 40.07
CA ASP A 194 1.80 -23.63 40.29
C ASP A 194 2.42 -22.98 39.05
N ALA A 195 3.30 -22.00 39.27
CA ALA A 195 3.94 -21.15 38.28
C ALA A 195 4.86 -21.87 37.26
N GLU A 196 4.69 -23.18 37.09
CA GLU A 196 5.51 -24.06 36.27
C GLU A 196 4.69 -24.92 35.28
N TYR A 197 3.40 -24.61 35.06
CA TYR A 197 2.73 -25.11 33.86
C TYR A 197 3.29 -24.35 32.65
N GLN A 198 4.18 -24.99 31.91
CA GLN A 198 4.63 -24.51 30.61
C GLN A 198 3.40 -24.50 29.70
N GLN A 199 2.79 -23.32 29.53
CA GLN A 199 1.74 -23.09 28.55
C GLN A 199 2.35 -23.33 27.16
N THR A 200 2.23 -24.57 26.67
CA THR A 200 2.64 -24.95 25.31
C THR A 200 1.45 -24.72 24.39
N GLY A 201 1.53 -23.70 23.55
CA GLY A 201 0.54 -23.40 22.52
C GLY A 201 0.97 -22.19 21.70
N ILE A 202 0.20 -21.84 20.67
CA ILE A 202 0.46 -20.68 19.82
C ILE A 202 -0.49 -19.57 20.24
N LEU A 203 0.05 -18.37 20.49
CA LEU A 203 -0.73 -17.15 20.64
C LEU A 203 -0.09 -16.04 19.79
N VAL A 204 -0.80 -15.65 18.73
CA VAL A 204 -0.67 -14.36 18.06
C VAL A 204 -1.80 -13.49 18.60
N ASP A 205 -1.43 -12.52 19.43
CA ASP A 205 -2.36 -11.52 20.00
C ASP A 205 -3.11 -10.76 18.89
N ALA A 206 -4.21 -10.09 19.22
CA ALA A 206 -4.90 -9.23 18.27
C ALA A 206 -3.91 -8.20 17.67
N MET A 207 -3.81 -8.17 16.34
CA MET A 207 -2.84 -7.36 15.61
C MET A 207 -3.34 -5.92 15.44
N LEU A 208 -4.66 -5.74 15.24
CA LEU A 208 -5.25 -4.41 15.15
C LEU A 208 -5.34 -3.78 16.53
N SER A 209 -4.91 -2.52 16.63
CA SER A 209 -5.19 -1.69 17.80
C SER A 209 -6.48 -0.88 17.65
N THR A 210 -6.99 -0.76 16.43
CA THR A 210 -8.19 0.00 16.11
C THR A 210 -9.44 -0.77 16.52
N THR A 211 -10.43 -0.06 17.03
CA THR A 211 -11.79 -0.56 17.23
C THR A 211 -12.75 0.35 16.48
N TRP A 212 -12.55 0.47 15.17
CA TRP A 212 -13.30 1.42 14.34
C TRP A 212 -14.74 0.99 14.09
N ASP A 213 -15.58 1.95 13.74
CA ASP A 213 -17.01 1.80 13.53
C ASP A 213 -17.42 2.40 12.17
N GLN A 214 -18.70 2.28 11.82
CA GLN A 214 -19.28 2.79 10.57
C GLN A 214 -20.03 4.10 10.76
N CYS A 215 -20.10 4.62 11.98
CA CYS A 215 -20.88 5.79 12.36
C CYS A 215 -20.02 7.05 12.53
N ASN A 216 -20.55 8.07 13.22
CA ASN A 216 -19.77 9.24 13.59
C ASN A 216 -18.56 8.82 14.45
N HIS A 217 -17.32 9.27 14.23
CA HIS A 217 -16.80 10.26 13.27
C HIS A 217 -16.26 9.66 11.96
N TYR A 218 -16.42 8.35 11.76
CA TYR A 218 -15.89 7.62 10.61
C TYR A 218 -16.63 7.96 9.30
N ASN A 219 -17.93 8.29 9.37
CA ASN A 219 -18.78 8.54 8.21
C ASN A 219 -18.98 10.03 7.89
N GLU A 220 -18.15 10.95 8.40
CA GLU A 220 -18.35 12.38 8.16
C GLU A 220 -18.26 12.78 6.68
N GLY A 221 -17.44 12.07 5.89
CA GLY A 221 -17.35 12.24 4.44
C GLY A 221 -18.48 11.55 3.66
N CYS A 222 -19.28 10.69 4.31
CA CYS A 222 -20.34 9.93 3.63
C CYS A 222 -21.57 10.80 3.33
N PRO A 223 -22.43 10.38 2.37
CA PRO A 223 -23.59 11.15 1.95
C PRO A 223 -24.58 11.39 3.11
N GLU A 224 -25.17 12.60 3.16
CA GLU A 224 -26.25 12.91 4.09
C GLU A 224 -27.57 12.25 3.66
N ASP A 225 -28.30 11.69 4.62
CA ASP A 225 -29.68 11.22 4.43
C ASP A 225 -30.53 11.56 5.65
N PRO A 226 -31.61 12.36 5.51
CA PRO A 226 -32.54 12.65 6.59
C PRO A 226 -33.24 11.42 7.21
N ALA A 227 -33.26 10.28 6.52
CA ALA A 227 -33.80 9.02 7.01
C ALA A 227 -32.78 8.21 7.84
N ALA A 228 -31.50 8.58 7.81
CA ALA A 228 -30.46 7.89 8.57
C ALA A 228 -30.74 7.98 10.07
N SER A 229 -30.46 6.88 10.77
CA SER A 229 -30.66 6.80 12.22
C SER A 229 -29.78 7.82 12.96
N ALA A 230 -30.18 8.20 14.18
CA ALA A 230 -29.38 9.08 15.03
C ALA A 230 -27.99 8.49 15.37
N TYR A 231 -27.82 7.17 15.24
CA TYR A 231 -26.51 6.53 15.41
C TYR A 231 -25.54 6.91 14.30
N TYR A 232 -26.01 7.17 13.07
CA TYR A 232 -25.17 7.59 11.94
C TYR A 232 -25.12 9.11 11.74
N ASP A 233 -25.65 9.89 12.69
CA ASP A 233 -25.67 11.36 12.67
C ASP A 233 -26.19 11.98 11.35
N GLY A 234 -27.28 11.42 10.81
CA GLY A 234 -27.92 11.92 9.60
C GLY A 234 -27.14 11.66 8.31
N LYS A 235 -26.18 10.73 8.33
CA LYS A 235 -25.39 10.30 7.17
C LYS A 235 -25.52 8.80 6.94
N ALA A 236 -25.19 8.35 5.73
CA ALA A 236 -25.02 6.93 5.46
C ALA A 236 -23.85 6.38 6.30
N PRO A 237 -23.91 5.12 6.77
CA PRO A 237 -22.75 4.47 7.37
C PRO A 237 -21.61 4.32 6.36
N ALA A 238 -20.37 4.27 6.85
CA ALA A 238 -19.19 4.08 6.02
C ALA A 238 -19.21 2.75 5.23
N GLY A 239 -19.84 1.71 5.79
CA GLY A 239 -19.93 0.37 5.20
C GLY A 239 -18.84 -0.58 5.70
N CYS A 240 -19.21 -1.82 6.01
CA CYS A 240 -18.34 -2.80 6.65
C CYS A 240 -17.08 -3.13 5.84
N VAL A 241 -17.16 -3.13 4.50
CA VAL A 241 -16.01 -3.38 3.62
C VAL A 241 -14.99 -2.26 3.69
N ALA A 242 -15.44 -0.99 3.72
CA ALA A 242 -14.56 0.16 3.87
C ALA A 242 -13.87 0.13 5.25
N VAL A 243 -14.63 -0.14 6.33
CA VAL A 243 -14.06 -0.24 7.69
C VAL A 243 -13.04 -1.36 7.80
N ALA A 244 -13.31 -2.56 7.26
CA ALA A 244 -12.36 -3.66 7.27
C ALA A 244 -11.07 -3.32 6.53
N GLY A 245 -11.18 -2.69 5.35
CA GLY A 245 -10.03 -2.21 4.57
C GLY A 245 -9.24 -1.12 5.29
N ALA A 246 -9.93 -0.14 5.87
CA ALA A 246 -9.35 1.00 6.56
C ALA A 246 -8.53 0.55 7.77
N GLN A 247 -9.06 -0.38 8.58
CA GLN A 247 -8.32 -0.91 9.74
C GLN A 247 -7.04 -1.65 9.33
N ILE A 248 -7.08 -2.43 8.23
CA ILE A 248 -5.87 -3.10 7.71
C ILE A 248 -4.87 -2.08 7.16
N MET A 249 -5.33 -1.04 6.44
CA MET A 249 -4.44 0.00 5.92
C MET A 249 -3.80 0.81 7.05
N ASN A 250 -4.55 1.12 8.09
CA ASN A 250 -4.05 1.76 9.30
C ASN A 250 -3.03 0.89 10.05
N PHE A 251 -3.26 -0.43 10.14
CA PHE A 251 -2.28 -1.35 10.73
C PHE A 251 -0.91 -1.31 10.05
N TYR A 252 -0.90 -1.14 8.72
CA TYR A 252 0.34 -1.00 7.97
C TYR A 252 0.85 0.45 7.88
N GLU A 253 0.02 1.44 8.25
CA GLU A 253 0.23 2.87 7.99
C GLU A 253 0.68 3.12 6.54
N TRP A 254 -0.04 2.51 5.59
CA TRP A 254 0.36 2.48 4.18
C TRP A 254 -0.84 2.57 3.23
N PRO A 255 -0.71 3.29 2.10
CA PRO A 255 0.47 4.01 1.59
C PRO A 255 0.64 5.42 2.16
N SER A 256 1.76 6.11 1.89
CA SER A 256 1.84 7.56 2.19
C SER A 256 0.89 8.38 1.33
N ARG A 257 0.58 7.89 0.13
CA ARG A 257 -0.51 8.34 -0.76
C ARG A 257 -0.90 7.22 -1.71
N GLY A 258 -2.15 7.19 -2.15
CA GLY A 258 -2.59 6.33 -3.24
C GLY A 258 -2.23 6.91 -4.62
N ARG A 259 -2.92 6.42 -5.66
CA ARG A 259 -2.79 6.90 -7.03
C ARG A 259 -4.14 6.98 -7.72
N GLU A 260 -4.21 7.88 -8.70
CA GLU A 260 -5.38 8.09 -9.55
C GLU A 260 -6.61 8.58 -8.77
N ALA A 261 -7.75 8.55 -9.43
CA ALA A 261 -9.05 8.78 -8.83
C ALA A 261 -9.99 7.63 -9.21
N HIS A 262 -11.13 7.56 -8.54
CA HIS A 262 -12.23 6.71 -8.99
C HIS A 262 -13.55 7.46 -8.90
N THR A 263 -14.42 7.16 -9.86
CA THR A 263 -15.77 7.72 -9.96
C THR A 263 -16.72 6.62 -10.39
N TYR A 264 -17.84 6.50 -9.71
CA TYR A 264 -18.96 5.64 -10.10
C TYR A 264 -20.29 6.38 -9.94
N THR A 265 -21.33 5.84 -10.57
CA THR A 265 -22.69 6.38 -10.45
C THR A 265 -23.58 5.32 -9.84
N ASP A 266 -24.08 5.59 -8.64
CA ASP A 266 -25.15 4.82 -8.05
C ASP A 266 -26.51 5.27 -8.61
N ARG A 267 -27.33 4.29 -8.97
CA ARG A 267 -28.62 4.48 -9.64
C ARG A 267 -29.75 3.72 -8.94
N ALA A 268 -29.47 3.02 -7.85
CA ALA A 268 -30.44 2.24 -7.09
C ALA A 268 -30.50 2.73 -5.64
N GLY A 269 -31.46 2.21 -4.86
CA GLY A 269 -31.57 2.56 -3.46
C GLY A 269 -32.18 3.94 -3.17
N SER A 270 -32.02 4.38 -1.92
CA SER A 270 -32.50 5.65 -1.40
C SER A 270 -31.51 6.80 -1.65
N ILE A 271 -30.22 6.49 -1.73
CA ILE A 271 -29.17 7.47 -2.03
C ILE A 271 -28.61 7.15 -3.43
N THR A 272 -28.81 8.07 -4.36
CA THR A 272 -28.30 7.92 -5.73
C THR A 272 -27.46 9.13 -6.09
N GLY A 273 -26.46 8.94 -6.96
CA GLY A 273 -25.58 10.05 -7.31
C GLY A 273 -24.28 9.61 -7.96
N VAL A 274 -23.44 10.61 -8.21
CA VAL A 274 -22.07 10.40 -8.64
C VAL A 274 -21.19 10.58 -7.40
N PHE A 275 -20.40 9.56 -7.09
CA PHE A 275 -19.44 9.59 -5.98
C PHE A 275 -18.03 9.54 -6.56
N SER A 276 -17.10 10.28 -5.97
CA SER A 276 -15.74 10.43 -6.51
C SER A 276 -14.73 10.74 -5.41
N ALA A 277 -13.53 10.20 -5.55
CA ALA A 277 -12.40 10.40 -4.64
C ALA A 277 -11.10 10.40 -5.45
N VAL A 278 -10.12 11.18 -5.00
CA VAL A 278 -8.80 11.30 -5.62
C VAL A 278 -7.77 10.84 -4.61
N PHE A 279 -7.17 9.69 -4.85
CA PHE A 279 -6.36 9.00 -3.84
C PHE A 279 -4.92 9.51 -3.73
N SER A 280 -4.55 10.58 -4.43
CA SER A 280 -3.15 11.00 -4.62
C SER A 280 -2.62 11.97 -3.56
N ASP A 281 -3.48 12.39 -2.65
CA ASP A 281 -3.13 13.19 -1.47
C ASP A 281 -2.49 12.32 -0.37
N VAL A 282 -2.02 12.97 0.70
CA VAL A 282 -1.20 12.32 1.73
C VAL A 282 -2.09 11.85 2.88
N TYR A 283 -2.06 10.56 3.18
CA TYR A 283 -2.76 10.01 4.33
C TYR A 283 -2.06 10.38 5.64
N ALA A 284 -2.79 11.07 6.52
CA ALA A 284 -2.30 11.49 7.83
C ALA A 284 -2.39 10.37 8.88
N TRP A 285 -1.74 9.21 8.65
CA TRP A 285 -1.80 8.03 9.55
C TRP A 285 -1.60 8.36 11.02
N SER A 286 -0.59 9.18 11.34
CA SER A 286 -0.28 9.58 12.73
C SER A 286 -1.36 10.43 13.42
N ALA A 287 -2.31 10.98 12.67
CA ALA A 287 -3.46 11.71 13.22
C ALA A 287 -4.63 10.79 13.54
N MET A 288 -4.69 9.57 12.96
CA MET A 288 -5.78 8.63 13.18
C MET A 288 -5.68 8.00 14.57
N GLN A 289 -6.81 7.96 15.29
CA GLN A 289 -6.91 7.37 16.63
C GLN A 289 -7.31 5.90 16.56
N ASN A 290 -7.05 5.13 17.61
CA ASN A 290 -7.50 3.73 17.70
C ASN A 290 -9.03 3.62 17.81
N ASP A 291 -9.66 4.60 18.47
CA ASP A 291 -11.09 4.69 18.68
C ASP A 291 -11.52 6.16 18.72
N TYR A 292 -12.80 6.40 18.48
CA TYR A 292 -13.43 7.71 18.48
C TYR A 292 -14.76 7.58 19.23
N ASP A 293 -15.07 8.50 20.14
CA ASP A 293 -16.38 8.49 20.82
C ASP A 293 -17.44 9.10 19.89
N PRO A 294 -18.41 8.32 19.39
CA PRO A 294 -19.45 8.80 18.46
C PRO A 294 -20.36 9.88 19.06
N TRP A 295 -20.35 10.06 20.39
CA TRP A 295 -21.21 11.00 21.11
C TRP A 295 -20.48 12.25 21.62
N SER A 296 -19.18 12.35 21.35
CA SER A 296 -18.35 13.45 21.83
C SER A 296 -17.74 14.24 20.66
N SER A 297 -16.97 15.29 20.97
CA SER A 297 -16.23 16.03 19.97
C SER A 297 -14.78 15.56 19.97
N GLU A 298 -14.28 15.18 18.80
CA GLU A 298 -12.91 14.71 18.59
C GLU A 298 -12.02 15.79 17.95
N ALA A 299 -10.70 15.55 17.89
CA ALA A 299 -9.79 16.49 17.23
C ALA A 299 -10.07 16.56 15.72
N ALA A 300 -10.31 17.76 15.19
CA ALA A 300 -10.71 17.94 13.79
C ALA A 300 -9.77 17.26 12.77
N ALA A 301 -8.45 17.35 12.98
CA ALA A 301 -7.47 16.69 12.09
C ALA A 301 -7.53 15.16 12.16
N ALA A 302 -7.87 14.59 13.32
CA ALA A 302 -8.03 13.15 13.48
C ALA A 302 -9.32 12.64 12.82
N VAL A 303 -10.38 13.44 12.90
CA VAL A 303 -11.67 13.18 12.26
C VAL A 303 -11.57 13.29 10.74
N GLU A 304 -10.93 14.35 10.24
CA GLU A 304 -10.68 14.55 8.81
C GLU A 304 -9.89 13.37 8.24
N ALA A 305 -8.78 12.98 8.88
CA ALA A 305 -7.96 11.86 8.43
C ALA A 305 -8.74 10.52 8.35
N VAL A 306 -9.48 10.14 9.39
CA VAL A 306 -10.20 8.85 9.39
C VAL A 306 -11.40 8.87 8.45
N SER A 307 -12.15 9.97 8.39
CA SER A 307 -13.36 10.06 7.56
C SER A 307 -13.03 10.17 6.06
N GLU A 308 -11.91 10.81 5.72
CA GLU A 308 -11.35 10.81 4.37
C GLU A 308 -11.04 9.38 3.94
N LEU A 309 -10.20 8.65 4.69
CA LEU A 309 -9.86 7.25 4.39
C LEU A 309 -11.10 6.37 4.20
N MET A 310 -12.08 6.49 5.10
CA MET A 310 -13.33 5.73 5.02
C MET A 310 -14.13 6.04 3.76
N TYR A 311 -14.31 7.32 3.45
CA TYR A 311 -15.05 7.75 2.25
C TYR A 311 -14.33 7.32 0.98
N GLU A 312 -13.01 7.51 0.92
CA GLU A 312 -12.20 7.13 -0.23
C GLU A 312 -12.23 5.63 -0.50
N LEU A 313 -12.12 4.80 0.54
CA LEU A 313 -12.27 3.36 0.41
C LEU A 313 -13.67 2.97 -0.02
N GLY A 314 -14.71 3.64 0.53
CA GLY A 314 -16.09 3.46 0.08
C GLY A 314 -16.26 3.79 -1.41
N VAL A 315 -15.67 4.89 -1.88
CA VAL A 315 -15.67 5.22 -3.31
C VAL A 315 -14.92 4.17 -4.12
N ALA A 316 -13.74 3.76 -3.68
CA ALA A 316 -12.91 2.79 -4.39
C ALA A 316 -13.65 1.47 -4.62
N VAL A 317 -14.40 0.99 -3.64
CA VAL A 317 -15.20 -0.25 -3.72
C VAL A 317 -16.61 -0.07 -4.27
N GLU A 318 -16.92 1.12 -4.81
CA GLU A 318 -18.24 1.44 -5.39
C GLU A 318 -19.40 1.20 -4.42
N MET A 319 -19.26 1.71 -3.19
CA MET A 319 -20.21 1.52 -2.10
C MET A 319 -21.65 1.92 -2.48
N ASP A 320 -22.59 1.02 -2.28
CA ASP A 320 -24.02 1.31 -2.28
C ASP A 320 -24.36 1.93 -0.92
N TYR A 321 -24.36 3.27 -0.85
CA TYR A 321 -24.56 4.01 0.40
C TYR A 321 -26.05 4.10 0.71
N GLU A 322 -26.50 3.64 1.88
CA GLU A 322 -27.93 3.64 2.22
C GLU A 322 -28.16 3.96 3.70
N HIS A 323 -29.30 4.57 4.03
CA HIS A 323 -29.56 5.15 5.36
C HIS A 323 -29.46 4.15 6.54
N ASP A 324 -29.72 2.86 6.30
CA ASP A 324 -29.70 1.80 7.32
C ASP A 324 -28.52 0.82 7.17
N GLY A 325 -27.70 0.95 6.13
CA GLY A 325 -26.54 0.08 5.91
C GLY A 325 -25.97 0.18 4.50
N SER A 326 -24.67 0.41 4.40
CA SER A 326 -23.96 0.56 3.12
C SER A 326 -23.25 -0.73 2.74
N ALA A 327 -23.31 -1.11 1.46
CA ALA A 327 -22.85 -2.41 0.97
C ALA A 327 -21.86 -2.31 -0.20
N ALA A 328 -20.88 -3.20 -0.21
CA ALA A 328 -19.96 -3.40 -1.32
C ALA A 328 -19.47 -4.86 -1.36
N TYR A 329 -18.81 -5.27 -2.44
CA TYR A 329 -18.18 -6.58 -2.51
C TYR A 329 -16.77 -6.54 -1.91
N SER A 330 -16.46 -7.42 -0.96
CA SER A 330 -15.10 -7.53 -0.39
C SER A 330 -14.03 -7.89 -1.44
N GLY A 331 -14.42 -8.48 -2.57
CA GLY A 331 -13.52 -8.73 -3.70
C GLY A 331 -13.05 -7.45 -4.38
N ASP A 332 -13.86 -6.40 -4.37
CA ASP A 332 -13.47 -5.10 -4.90
C ASP A 332 -12.43 -4.45 -4.00
N LEU A 333 -12.56 -4.54 -2.67
CA LEU A 333 -11.54 -4.02 -1.73
C LEU A 333 -10.14 -4.46 -2.10
N VAL A 334 -9.92 -5.77 -2.31
CA VAL A 334 -8.58 -6.29 -2.58
C VAL A 334 -8.08 -5.95 -3.98
N GLY A 335 -8.97 -5.88 -4.98
CA GLY A 335 -8.63 -5.43 -6.32
C GLY A 335 -8.27 -3.93 -6.36
N ARG A 336 -8.93 -3.13 -5.51
CA ARG A 336 -8.72 -1.68 -5.42
C ARG A 336 -7.50 -1.34 -4.58
N ALA A 337 -7.21 -2.11 -3.54
CA ALA A 337 -5.94 -2.06 -2.80
C ALA A 337 -4.73 -2.23 -3.73
N GLU A 338 -4.77 -3.20 -4.64
CA GLU A 338 -3.76 -3.40 -5.69
C GLU A 338 -3.72 -2.21 -6.67
N SER A 339 -4.90 -1.78 -7.14
CA SER A 339 -5.00 -0.79 -8.21
C SER A 339 -4.67 0.63 -7.77
N HIS A 340 -4.98 1.04 -6.54
CA HIS A 340 -4.87 2.43 -6.10
C HIS A 340 -3.95 2.63 -4.88
N PHE A 341 -3.75 1.61 -4.05
CA PHE A 341 -3.14 1.77 -2.72
C PHE A 341 -1.82 1.02 -2.53
N PHE A 342 -1.21 0.52 -3.62
CA PHE A 342 0.10 -0.15 -3.61
C PHE A 342 0.16 -1.39 -2.69
N TYR A 343 -0.89 -2.20 -2.69
CA TYR A 343 -0.92 -3.52 -2.05
C TYR A 343 -0.64 -4.65 -3.04
N GLU A 344 -0.11 -5.76 -2.53
CA GLU A 344 -0.11 -7.03 -3.25
C GLU A 344 -1.55 -7.54 -3.40
N ARG A 345 -1.84 -8.23 -4.51
CA ARG A 345 -3.17 -8.77 -4.77
C ARG A 345 -3.47 -9.91 -3.80
N ALA A 346 -4.50 -9.74 -2.98
CA ALA A 346 -4.97 -10.80 -2.12
C ALA A 346 -5.75 -11.86 -2.92
N THR A 347 -5.65 -13.12 -2.49
CA THR A 347 -6.34 -14.25 -3.13
C THR A 347 -7.61 -14.60 -2.33
N PRO A 348 -8.80 -14.58 -2.95
CA PRO A 348 -10.02 -15.02 -2.29
C PRO A 348 -10.05 -16.54 -2.14
N MET A 349 -10.66 -17.02 -1.06
CA MET A 349 -11.06 -18.42 -0.93
C MET A 349 -12.42 -18.50 -0.24
N ASP A 350 -13.33 -19.24 -0.85
CA ASP A 350 -14.61 -19.57 -0.23
C ASP A 350 -14.44 -20.77 0.68
N ARG A 351 -14.89 -20.63 1.94
CA ARG A 351 -14.70 -21.66 2.95
C ARG A 351 -15.44 -22.95 2.63
N ASP A 352 -16.60 -22.87 1.99
CA ASP A 352 -17.40 -24.04 1.64
C ASP A 352 -16.74 -24.91 0.54
N GLU A 353 -15.77 -24.38 -0.22
CA GLU A 353 -15.05 -25.11 -1.26
C GLU A 353 -13.97 -26.03 -0.69
N ASP A 354 -13.13 -25.52 0.22
CA ASP A 354 -12.11 -26.28 0.94
C ASP A 354 -11.92 -25.72 2.37
N PRO A 355 -12.73 -26.18 3.34
CA PRO A 355 -12.66 -25.73 4.72
C PRO A 355 -11.27 -25.88 5.36
N GLY A 356 -10.58 -26.98 5.06
CA GLY A 356 -9.28 -27.29 5.67
C GLY A 356 -8.18 -26.40 5.12
N GLY A 357 -8.18 -26.15 3.80
CA GLY A 357 -7.29 -25.17 3.18
C GLY A 357 -7.58 -23.75 3.65
N PHE A 358 -8.85 -23.37 3.80
CA PHE A 358 -9.26 -22.06 4.30
C PHE A 358 -8.73 -21.80 5.72
N ASP A 359 -9.03 -22.70 6.66
CA ASP A 359 -8.63 -22.53 8.06
C ASP A 359 -7.08 -22.56 8.19
N GLY A 360 -6.41 -23.41 7.40
CA GLY A 360 -4.95 -23.48 7.33
C GLY A 360 -4.29 -22.21 6.79
N LEU A 361 -4.86 -21.59 5.75
CA LEU A 361 -4.34 -20.33 5.21
C LEU A 361 -4.56 -19.16 6.18
N LEU A 362 -5.67 -19.10 6.91
CA LEU A 362 -5.87 -18.07 7.93
C LEU A 362 -4.80 -18.20 9.01
N ARG A 363 -4.54 -19.42 9.46
CA ARG A 363 -3.46 -19.71 10.42
C ARG A 363 -2.11 -19.21 9.90
N ASP A 364 -1.77 -19.50 8.65
CA ASP A 364 -0.51 -19.08 8.03
C ASP A 364 -0.38 -17.55 7.91
N GLU A 365 -1.47 -16.83 7.62
CA GLU A 365 -1.50 -15.36 7.62
C GLU A 365 -1.25 -14.79 9.03
N MET A 366 -1.94 -15.30 10.05
CA MET A 366 -1.79 -14.83 11.43
C MET A 366 -0.38 -15.09 11.96
N LEU A 367 0.16 -16.29 11.73
CA LEU A 367 1.54 -16.65 12.09
C LEU A 367 2.59 -15.75 11.42
N ALA A 368 2.24 -15.20 10.26
CA ALA A 368 3.10 -14.30 9.52
C ALA A 368 2.82 -12.81 9.77
N GLY A 369 1.96 -12.48 10.75
CA GLY A 369 1.66 -11.12 11.17
C GLY A 369 0.86 -10.33 10.13
N ARG A 370 -0.05 -10.99 9.39
CA ARG A 370 -0.86 -10.35 8.34
C ARG A 370 -2.35 -10.45 8.68
N PRO A 371 -3.02 -9.35 9.06
CA PRO A 371 -4.47 -9.34 9.24
C PRO A 371 -5.18 -9.57 7.89
N CYS A 372 -6.30 -10.27 7.94
CA CYS A 372 -7.00 -10.77 6.76
C CYS A 372 -8.45 -10.25 6.72
N PRO A 373 -8.89 -9.59 5.62
CA PRO A 373 -10.30 -9.33 5.42
C PRO A 373 -11.06 -10.66 5.27
N ALA A 374 -12.17 -10.80 5.98
CA ALA A 374 -13.04 -11.96 5.91
C ALA A 374 -14.51 -11.54 5.96
N SER A 375 -15.40 -12.48 5.67
CA SER A 375 -16.83 -12.20 5.66
C SER A 375 -17.68 -13.35 6.19
N ILE A 376 -18.88 -12.97 6.62
CA ILE A 376 -20.05 -13.82 6.72
C ILE A 376 -21.09 -13.26 5.73
N PRO A 377 -22.19 -13.99 5.43
CA PRO A 377 -23.23 -13.44 4.58
C PRO A 377 -23.76 -12.10 5.13
N GLY A 378 -23.59 -11.05 4.33
CA GLY A 378 -24.06 -9.69 4.65
C GLY A 378 -23.14 -8.85 5.53
N HIS A 379 -21.96 -9.34 5.96
CA HIS A 379 -21.03 -8.54 6.77
C HIS A 379 -19.56 -8.89 6.53
N ALA A 380 -18.73 -7.87 6.41
CA ALA A 380 -17.27 -7.99 6.31
C ALA A 380 -16.60 -7.56 7.62
N PHE A 381 -15.49 -8.20 7.97
CA PHE A 381 -14.73 -7.98 9.20
C PHE A 381 -13.26 -8.32 8.99
N VAL A 382 -12.43 -8.15 10.01
CA VAL A 382 -11.01 -8.49 9.96
C VAL A 382 -10.72 -9.64 10.92
N VAL A 383 -10.00 -10.66 10.41
CA VAL A 383 -9.35 -11.68 11.25
C VAL A 383 -7.92 -11.23 11.50
N ASP A 384 -7.55 -11.08 12.76
CA ASP A 384 -6.30 -10.42 13.13
C ASP A 384 -5.57 -11.03 14.34
N GLY A 385 -5.91 -12.26 14.73
CA GLY A 385 -5.20 -12.98 15.78
C GLY A 385 -5.43 -14.48 15.70
N LEU A 386 -4.57 -15.25 16.37
CA LEU A 386 -4.63 -16.72 16.42
C LEU A 386 -4.28 -17.22 17.82
N SER A 387 -5.14 -18.05 18.39
CA SER A 387 -4.83 -18.83 19.59
C SER A 387 -5.05 -20.32 19.29
N GLU A 388 -4.01 -21.13 19.41
CA GLU A 388 -4.13 -22.59 19.41
C GLU A 388 -4.32 -23.06 20.84
N GLU A 389 -5.56 -23.42 21.17
CA GLU A 389 -5.92 -23.88 22.51
C GLU A 389 -6.63 -25.24 22.42
N SER A 390 -6.01 -26.25 23.03
CA SER A 390 -6.61 -27.58 23.21
C SER A 390 -7.04 -28.27 21.92
N GLY A 391 -6.14 -28.20 20.94
CA GLY A 391 -6.27 -28.88 19.65
C GLY A 391 -7.21 -28.19 18.68
N ALA A 392 -7.57 -26.92 18.91
CA ALA A 392 -8.33 -26.10 17.98
C ALA A 392 -7.73 -24.70 17.85
N ASP A 393 -7.92 -24.12 16.67
CA ASP A 393 -7.56 -22.74 16.37
C ASP A 393 -8.75 -21.83 16.61
N TYR A 394 -8.50 -20.79 17.39
CA TYR A 394 -9.42 -19.67 17.61
C TYR A 394 -8.84 -18.45 16.92
N PHE A 395 -9.64 -17.85 16.07
CA PHE A 395 -9.26 -16.62 15.37
C PHE A 395 -9.84 -15.42 16.10
N HIS A 396 -9.01 -14.40 16.35
CA HIS A 396 -9.51 -13.12 16.82
C HIS A 396 -10.21 -12.40 15.66
N ILE A 397 -11.37 -11.84 15.93
CA ILE A 397 -12.20 -11.11 14.97
C ILE A 397 -12.45 -9.71 15.49
N ASN A 398 -12.07 -8.72 14.69
CA ASN A 398 -12.54 -7.35 14.81
C ASN A 398 -13.74 -7.15 13.88
N TYR A 399 -14.92 -6.94 14.46
CA TYR A 399 -16.18 -6.89 13.71
C TYR A 399 -16.46 -5.56 13.01
N GLY A 400 -15.68 -4.51 13.26
CA GLY A 400 -15.90 -3.18 12.68
C GLY A 400 -17.15 -2.46 13.22
N TRP A 401 -17.45 -2.67 14.51
CA TRP A 401 -18.58 -2.07 15.23
C TRP A 401 -18.15 -1.47 16.58
N GLY A 402 -17.09 -0.65 16.55
CA GLY A 402 -16.65 0.07 17.75
C GLY A 402 -16.04 -0.83 18.83
N GLY A 403 -15.49 -1.99 18.45
CA GLY A 403 -14.96 -3.00 19.38
C GLY A 403 -16.01 -3.89 20.04
N THR A 404 -17.31 -3.64 19.79
CA THR A 404 -18.39 -4.45 20.35
C THR A 404 -18.27 -5.89 19.87
N ASN A 405 -18.24 -6.83 20.82
CA ASN A 405 -18.12 -8.28 20.61
C ASN A 405 -16.79 -8.76 20.02
N ASP A 406 -15.81 -7.90 19.79
CA ASP A 406 -14.48 -8.34 19.34
C ASP A 406 -13.93 -9.41 20.29
N GLY A 407 -13.39 -10.46 19.69
CA GLY A 407 -13.05 -11.67 20.44
C GLY A 407 -12.70 -12.86 19.56
N TRP A 408 -12.60 -14.01 20.22
CA TRP A 408 -12.02 -15.23 19.69
C TRP A 408 -13.11 -16.20 19.27
N TYR A 409 -13.04 -16.72 18.05
CA TYR A 409 -14.05 -17.60 17.46
C TYR A 409 -13.40 -18.84 16.84
N GLU A 410 -13.95 -20.02 17.13
CA GLU A 410 -13.58 -21.27 16.45
C GLU A 410 -14.45 -21.46 15.20
N PRO A 411 -13.88 -21.52 13.99
CA PRO A 411 -14.63 -21.86 12.79
C PRO A 411 -15.30 -23.23 12.97
N SER A 412 -16.61 -23.31 12.73
CA SER A 412 -17.35 -24.54 13.00
C SER A 412 -16.80 -25.74 12.20
N ASN A 413 -16.52 -26.83 12.91
CA ASN A 413 -16.16 -28.13 12.34
C ASN A 413 -17.39 -29.02 12.05
N ILE A 414 -18.61 -28.52 12.25
CA ILE A 414 -19.86 -29.27 12.08
C ILE A 414 -20.61 -28.82 10.83
N ASN A 415 -20.36 -29.50 9.71
CA ASN A 415 -21.11 -29.36 8.44
C ASN A 415 -21.26 -27.89 7.98
N GLY A 416 -20.12 -27.21 7.80
CA GLY A 416 -20.03 -25.82 7.37
C GLY A 416 -19.75 -24.85 8.53
N SER A 417 -19.40 -23.62 8.19
CA SER A 417 -19.08 -22.53 9.12
C SER A 417 -19.75 -21.23 8.69
N SER A 418 -19.91 -20.31 9.63
CA SER A 418 -20.49 -19.00 9.41
C SER A 418 -19.60 -18.12 8.53
N PHE A 419 -18.28 -18.31 8.60
CA PHE A 419 -17.30 -17.80 7.65
C PHE A 419 -17.67 -18.17 6.21
N GLN A 420 -17.64 -17.18 5.33
CA GLN A 420 -17.96 -17.31 3.91
C GLN A 420 -16.70 -17.23 3.05
N THR A 421 -16.05 -16.07 3.03
CA THR A 421 -14.86 -15.81 2.19
C THR A 421 -13.80 -15.11 3.03
N ALA A 422 -12.52 -15.37 2.74
CA ALA A 422 -11.38 -14.64 3.27
C ALA A 422 -10.37 -14.35 2.15
N TYR A 423 -9.56 -13.32 2.36
CA TYR A 423 -8.65 -12.79 1.34
C TYR A 423 -7.20 -12.78 1.80
N TYR A 424 -6.43 -13.76 1.35
CA TYR A 424 -5.08 -14.03 1.84
C TYR A 424 -4.01 -13.22 1.12
N GLY A 425 -2.98 -12.76 1.83
CA GLY A 425 -1.83 -12.08 1.25
C GLY A 425 -2.01 -10.57 1.03
N MET A 426 -3.04 -9.95 1.62
CA MET A 426 -3.20 -8.49 1.58
C MET A 426 -2.09 -7.81 2.41
N ARG A 427 -1.08 -7.29 1.73
CA ARG A 427 0.03 -6.54 2.35
C ARG A 427 0.59 -5.47 1.42
N PRO A 428 1.25 -4.42 1.94
CA PRO A 428 1.96 -3.44 1.12
C PRO A 428 2.96 -4.08 0.16
N GLN A 429 3.02 -3.58 -1.08
CA GLN A 429 4.05 -3.96 -2.05
C GLN A 429 5.44 -3.57 -1.53
N PHE A 430 6.48 -4.36 -1.84
CA PHE A 430 7.87 -3.97 -1.61
C PHE A 430 8.28 -2.85 -2.58
N ARG A 431 7.81 -1.63 -2.35
CA ARG A 431 7.95 -0.50 -3.26
C ARG A 431 8.05 0.81 -2.46
N PRO A 432 9.11 1.61 -2.65
CA PRO A 432 9.15 2.95 -2.07
C PRO A 432 8.17 3.89 -2.78
N LEU A 433 7.69 4.89 -2.07
CA LEU A 433 6.95 6.00 -2.64
C LEU A 433 7.68 7.30 -2.30
N LEU A 434 8.13 8.04 -3.32
CA LEU A 434 8.63 9.40 -3.13
C LEU A 434 7.49 10.23 -2.55
N ASP A 435 7.66 10.91 -1.43
CA ASP A 435 6.67 11.84 -0.91
C ASP A 435 6.61 13.04 -1.88
N SER A 436 5.44 13.61 -2.14
CA SER A 436 5.31 14.65 -3.18
C SER A 436 6.25 15.81 -2.85
N PRO A 437 7.22 16.14 -3.72
CA PRO A 437 8.00 17.35 -3.58
C PRO A 437 7.04 18.52 -3.73
N ASP A 438 7.22 19.56 -2.90
CA ASP A 438 6.36 20.73 -2.87
C ASP A 438 6.03 21.21 -4.30
N ALA A 439 4.75 21.44 -4.59
CA ALA A 439 4.25 21.84 -5.92
C ALA A 439 4.68 23.26 -6.35
N GLY A 440 5.73 23.82 -5.75
CA GLY A 440 6.29 25.12 -6.06
C GLY A 440 7.50 25.00 -6.98
N THR A 441 7.70 26.00 -7.84
CA THR A 441 8.89 26.11 -8.68
C THR A 441 10.14 26.26 -7.80
N ASN A 442 11.09 25.33 -7.91
CA ASN A 442 12.34 25.40 -7.18
C ASN A 442 13.29 26.39 -7.87
N THR A 443 13.70 27.44 -7.16
CA THR A 443 14.60 28.48 -7.71
C THR A 443 16.05 28.37 -7.26
N THR A 444 16.34 27.46 -6.32
CA THR A 444 17.69 27.24 -5.79
C THR A 444 18.44 26.19 -6.59
N GLY A 445 17.74 25.32 -7.31
CA GLY A 445 18.31 24.15 -7.97
C GLY A 445 18.56 22.97 -7.03
N HIS A 446 18.30 23.10 -5.72
CA HIS A 446 18.44 22.00 -4.77
C HIS A 446 17.08 21.46 -4.37
N VAL A 447 16.79 20.22 -4.77
CA VAL A 447 15.53 19.52 -4.51
C VAL A 447 15.76 18.47 -3.45
N GLU A 448 15.09 18.59 -2.30
CA GLU A 448 15.05 17.51 -1.32
C GLU A 448 13.97 16.51 -1.71
N LEU A 449 14.38 15.29 -2.08
CA LEU A 449 13.48 14.17 -2.32
C LEU A 449 13.34 13.38 -1.03
N ARG A 450 12.11 13.19 -0.56
CA ARG A 450 11.75 12.37 0.60
C ARG A 450 10.99 11.14 0.13
N TRP A 451 11.04 10.04 0.87
CA TRP A 451 10.24 8.87 0.57
C TRP A 451 9.81 8.09 1.80
N SER A 452 8.69 7.40 1.61
CA SER A 452 8.12 6.43 2.54
C SER A 452 8.34 5.00 2.01
N PHE A 453 8.47 4.05 2.93
CA PHE A 453 8.58 2.62 2.62
C PHE A 453 7.76 1.80 3.64
N PRO A 454 7.09 0.70 3.25
CA PRO A 454 6.25 -0.04 4.18
C PRO A 454 7.03 -0.59 5.37
N ALA A 455 6.58 -0.27 6.58
CA ALA A 455 7.25 -0.65 7.83
C ALA A 455 7.39 -2.18 7.98
N CYS A 456 6.36 -2.94 7.55
CA CYS A 456 6.34 -4.40 7.59
C CYS A 456 7.48 -5.07 6.78
N SER A 457 8.04 -4.35 5.80
CA SER A 457 9.09 -4.83 4.90
C SER A 457 10.42 -4.07 5.03
N ALA A 458 10.48 -3.04 5.88
CA ALA A 458 11.63 -2.15 6.00
C ALA A 458 12.92 -2.90 6.39
N ALA A 459 12.82 -3.91 7.26
CA ALA A 459 13.96 -4.72 7.69
C ALA A 459 14.59 -5.55 6.57
N ALA A 460 13.86 -5.80 5.47
CA ALA A 460 14.36 -6.53 4.31
C ALA A 460 15.00 -5.61 3.25
N VAL A 461 14.96 -4.29 3.43
CA VAL A 461 15.64 -3.34 2.54
C VAL A 461 17.14 -3.30 2.83
N THR A 462 17.95 -3.55 1.81
CA THR A 462 19.42 -3.47 1.92
C THR A 462 20.01 -2.17 1.37
N GLY A 463 19.22 -1.37 0.64
CA GLY A 463 19.62 -0.08 0.08
C GLY A 463 18.61 0.44 -0.94
N TYR A 464 18.78 1.70 -1.32
CA TYR A 464 17.98 2.37 -2.34
C TYR A 464 18.86 2.82 -3.52
N ARG A 465 18.24 2.98 -4.70
CA ARG A 465 18.85 3.70 -5.82
C ARG A 465 17.89 4.75 -6.34
N LEU A 466 18.42 5.92 -6.62
CA LEU A 466 17.74 7.06 -7.18
C LEU A 466 18.03 7.17 -8.67
N LYS A 467 16.96 7.37 -9.44
CA LYS A 467 17.03 7.68 -10.86
C LYS A 467 16.41 9.04 -11.14
N GLN A 468 16.90 9.67 -12.21
CA GLN A 468 16.32 10.87 -12.78
C GLN A 468 16.04 10.64 -14.26
N ALA A 469 15.01 11.27 -14.79
CA ALA A 469 14.71 11.29 -16.21
C ALA A 469 14.34 12.68 -16.68
N ALA A 470 14.54 12.88 -17.97
CA ALA A 470 14.02 14.00 -18.76
C ALA A 470 13.35 13.42 -20.01
N TYR A 471 12.53 14.22 -20.67
CA TYR A 471 11.90 13.83 -21.92
C TYR A 471 12.91 13.83 -23.08
N ALA A 472 12.91 12.77 -23.88
CA ALA A 472 13.72 12.64 -25.07
C ALA A 472 12.94 11.94 -26.20
N PRO A 473 13.23 12.25 -27.48
CA PRO A 473 12.61 11.57 -28.61
C PRO A 473 12.72 10.05 -28.49
N SER A 474 11.58 9.37 -28.58
CA SER A 474 11.44 7.96 -28.24
C SER A 474 10.52 7.23 -29.20
N ALA A 475 10.64 5.90 -29.19
CA ALA A 475 9.72 4.96 -29.81
C ALA A 475 9.55 3.75 -28.88
N LEU A 476 8.37 3.15 -28.90
CA LEU A 476 8.00 1.99 -28.10
C LEU A 476 7.50 0.90 -29.04
N PHE A 477 8.06 -0.29 -28.89
CA PHE A 477 7.56 -1.52 -29.48
C PHE A 477 7.63 -2.60 -28.39
N GLU A 478 6.51 -3.27 -28.15
CA GLU A 478 6.35 -4.29 -27.12
C GLU A 478 5.63 -5.51 -27.70
N ALA A 479 6.32 -6.65 -27.72
CA ALA A 479 5.81 -7.95 -28.17
C ALA A 479 5.44 -8.86 -26.99
N ALA A 480 5.08 -8.26 -25.86
CA ALA A 480 4.70 -8.90 -24.61
C ALA A 480 5.75 -9.88 -24.05
N ASP A 481 7.01 -9.47 -24.02
CA ASP A 481 8.08 -10.31 -23.45
C ASP A 481 8.03 -10.32 -21.91
N ASP A 482 7.72 -9.17 -21.29
CA ASP A 482 7.53 -8.99 -19.86
C ASP A 482 6.65 -7.76 -19.52
N PHE A 483 6.43 -7.50 -18.24
CA PHE A 483 5.65 -6.36 -17.74
C PHE A 483 6.50 -5.16 -17.30
N SER A 484 7.78 -5.08 -17.68
CA SER A 484 8.70 -4.05 -17.18
C SER A 484 8.29 -2.62 -17.54
N ARG A 485 7.58 -2.44 -18.65
CA ARG A 485 7.03 -1.14 -19.12
C ARG A 485 5.64 -0.82 -18.57
N TRP A 486 5.00 -1.75 -17.86
CA TRP A 486 3.58 -1.67 -17.53
C TRP A 486 3.35 -1.75 -16.02
N GLU A 487 2.44 -0.95 -15.50
CA GLU A 487 1.76 -1.17 -14.23
C GLU A 487 0.58 -2.12 -14.48
N THR A 488 0.57 -3.25 -13.78
CA THR A 488 -0.47 -4.26 -13.88
C THR A 488 -1.34 -4.26 -12.63
N SER A 489 -2.65 -4.43 -12.82
CA SER A 489 -3.58 -4.82 -11.76
C SER A 489 -4.63 -5.78 -12.30
N GLY A 490 -5.21 -6.61 -11.42
CA GLY A 490 -6.33 -7.45 -11.81
C GLY A 490 -5.98 -8.70 -12.62
N GLY A 491 -4.76 -9.24 -12.50
CA GLY A 491 -4.44 -10.58 -13.03
C GLY A 491 -4.14 -10.64 -14.53
N TRP A 492 -3.41 -9.67 -15.08
CA TRP A 492 -2.78 -9.80 -16.39
C TRP A 492 -1.65 -10.84 -16.35
N GLU A 493 -1.55 -11.67 -17.38
CA GLU A 493 -0.56 -12.72 -17.53
C GLU A 493 0.03 -12.75 -18.95
N LEU A 494 1.04 -13.60 -19.17
CA LEU A 494 1.56 -13.89 -20.51
C LEU A 494 0.92 -15.18 -21.03
N ASP A 495 0.46 -15.17 -22.28
CA ASP A 495 -0.08 -16.34 -22.98
C ASP A 495 0.62 -16.57 -24.32
N THR A 496 0.50 -17.76 -24.90
CA THR A 496 1.16 -18.14 -26.15
C THR A 496 0.23 -18.93 -27.08
N PRO A 497 0.39 -18.84 -28.41
CA PRO A 497 1.31 -17.96 -29.12
C PRO A 497 0.77 -16.53 -29.32
N GLY A 498 1.66 -15.59 -29.54
CA GLY A 498 1.33 -14.24 -30.01
C GLY A 498 0.76 -14.22 -31.44
N VAL A 499 0.53 -13.02 -31.97
CA VAL A 499 -0.13 -12.76 -33.26
C VAL A 499 0.61 -13.38 -34.45
N ASP A 500 1.94 -13.46 -34.38
CA ASP A 500 2.76 -14.03 -35.44
C ASP A 500 2.86 -15.57 -35.39
N GLY A 501 2.17 -16.21 -34.43
CA GLY A 501 2.21 -17.64 -34.18
C GLY A 501 3.44 -18.11 -33.39
N THR A 502 4.25 -17.18 -32.89
CA THR A 502 5.39 -17.39 -32.00
C THR A 502 5.32 -16.41 -30.82
N GLY A 503 6.30 -16.46 -29.91
CA GLY A 503 6.36 -15.52 -28.79
C GLY A 503 5.18 -15.60 -27.81
N SER A 504 5.12 -14.62 -26.92
CA SER A 504 4.05 -14.42 -25.94
C SER A 504 3.16 -13.26 -26.37
N CYS A 505 2.00 -13.15 -25.73
CA CYS A 505 1.11 -12.00 -25.78
C CYS A 505 0.62 -11.69 -24.36
N PHE A 506 0.21 -10.45 -24.10
CA PHE A 506 -0.46 -10.13 -22.84
C PHE A 506 -1.87 -10.70 -22.89
N HIS A 507 -2.26 -11.39 -21.83
CA HIS A 507 -3.58 -12.00 -21.71
C HIS A 507 -4.23 -11.56 -20.41
N ARG A 508 -5.51 -11.24 -20.51
CA ARG A 508 -6.39 -11.07 -19.37
C ARG A 508 -7.56 -12.05 -19.49
N PRO A 509 -7.63 -13.08 -18.64
CA PRO A 509 -8.76 -14.01 -18.59
C PRO A 509 -10.09 -13.32 -18.24
N SER A 510 -11.22 -13.98 -18.53
CA SER A 510 -12.57 -13.50 -18.19
C SER A 510 -12.93 -13.54 -16.68
N ASP A 511 -11.99 -13.25 -15.78
CA ASP A 511 -12.29 -13.26 -14.34
C ASP A 511 -13.05 -12.01 -13.92
N PRO A 512 -13.91 -12.09 -12.88
CA PRO A 512 -14.66 -10.94 -12.37
C PRO A 512 -13.78 -9.75 -11.97
N GLY A 513 -14.35 -8.55 -12.08
CA GLY A 513 -13.75 -7.30 -11.62
C GLY A 513 -13.07 -6.48 -12.71
N ARG A 514 -12.27 -5.51 -12.28
CA ARG A 514 -11.49 -4.62 -13.16
C ARG A 514 -10.03 -5.04 -13.20
N ALA A 515 -9.42 -4.93 -14.37
CA ALA A 515 -8.00 -5.14 -14.56
C ALA A 515 -7.42 -4.07 -15.49
N ALA A 516 -6.19 -3.66 -15.24
CA ALA A 516 -5.53 -2.62 -16.01
C ALA A 516 -4.09 -3.00 -16.34
N LEU A 517 -3.70 -2.73 -17.57
CA LEU A 517 -2.34 -2.71 -18.05
C LEU A 517 -2.06 -1.26 -18.47
N THR A 518 -1.38 -0.51 -17.61
CA THR A 518 -1.14 0.94 -17.77
C THR A 518 0.33 1.20 -18.01
N LEU A 519 0.68 2.08 -18.95
CA LEU A 519 2.09 2.44 -19.18
C LEU A 519 2.69 3.02 -17.88
N ALA A 520 3.86 2.52 -17.48
CA ALA A 520 4.48 2.90 -16.20
C ALA A 520 5.02 4.34 -16.19
N ASP A 521 5.44 4.84 -17.35
CA ASP A 521 5.92 6.21 -17.55
C ASP A 521 4.95 6.96 -18.48
N PRO A 522 4.68 8.25 -18.24
CA PRO A 522 4.00 9.08 -19.22
C PRO A 522 4.83 9.27 -20.49
N LEU A 523 4.13 9.55 -21.59
CA LEU A 523 4.72 10.01 -22.84
C LEU A 523 4.17 11.39 -23.22
N ILE A 524 4.90 12.13 -24.06
CA ILE A 524 4.42 13.35 -24.70
C ILE A 524 4.23 13.08 -26.19
N PRO A 525 2.99 13.01 -26.71
CA PRO A 525 2.75 12.82 -28.13
C PRO A 525 3.18 14.06 -28.94
N SER A 526 3.54 13.82 -30.19
CA SER A 526 3.63 14.80 -31.26
C SER A 526 2.29 14.92 -32.02
N GLY A 527 2.25 15.80 -33.03
CA GLY A 527 1.10 15.89 -33.95
C GLY A 527 0.94 14.69 -34.91
N SER A 528 1.84 13.71 -34.88
CA SER A 528 1.81 12.50 -35.72
C SER A 528 1.85 11.19 -34.93
N THR A 529 1.88 11.23 -33.60
CA THR A 529 1.89 10.02 -32.75
C THR A 529 0.65 9.18 -32.96
N LYS A 530 0.87 7.86 -33.04
CA LYS A 530 -0.19 6.85 -33.05
C LYS A 530 0.11 5.76 -32.05
N LEU A 531 -0.94 5.18 -31.48
CA LEU A 531 -0.90 3.92 -30.74
C LEU A 531 -1.44 2.82 -31.64
N SER A 532 -0.58 1.88 -32.00
CA SER A 532 -0.90 0.72 -32.81
C SER A 532 -0.75 -0.56 -31.98
N PHE A 533 -1.62 -1.54 -32.16
CA PHE A 533 -1.52 -2.83 -31.46
C PHE A 533 -2.41 -3.89 -32.10
N ASP A 534 -2.02 -5.14 -31.95
CA ASP A 534 -2.84 -6.30 -32.25
C ASP A 534 -3.58 -6.76 -31.00
N TYR A 535 -4.85 -7.17 -31.18
CA TYR A 535 -5.67 -7.64 -30.08
C TYR A 535 -6.64 -8.75 -30.49
N LYS A 536 -7.03 -9.55 -29.51
CA LYS A 536 -8.08 -10.57 -29.61
C LYS A 536 -9.04 -10.40 -28.44
N THR A 537 -10.34 -10.57 -28.66
CA THR A 537 -11.36 -10.40 -27.60
C THR A 537 -12.43 -11.46 -27.69
N ILE A 538 -12.59 -12.27 -26.65
CA ILE A 538 -13.70 -13.21 -26.50
C ILE A 538 -14.50 -12.76 -25.28
N LEU A 539 -15.52 -11.93 -25.53
CA LEU A 539 -16.25 -11.19 -24.50
C LEU A 539 -17.74 -11.47 -24.59
N SER A 540 -18.39 -11.65 -23.43
CA SER A 540 -19.85 -11.65 -23.31
C SER A 540 -20.31 -10.34 -22.67
N ASP A 541 -20.67 -10.33 -21.39
CA ASP A 541 -21.09 -9.09 -20.71
C ASP A 541 -19.87 -8.20 -20.37
N ASP A 542 -18.67 -8.77 -20.48
CA ASP A 542 -17.38 -8.14 -20.30
C ASP A 542 -17.07 -7.06 -21.36
N SER A 543 -16.24 -6.09 -20.97
CA SER A 543 -15.80 -4.99 -21.83
C SER A 543 -14.29 -4.77 -21.78
N PHE A 544 -13.74 -4.38 -22.93
CA PHE A 544 -12.34 -4.03 -23.11
C PHE A 544 -12.22 -2.60 -23.64
N TYR A 545 -11.42 -1.79 -22.96
CA TYR A 545 -11.22 -0.38 -23.27
C TYR A 545 -9.75 -0.07 -23.53
N VAL A 546 -9.51 0.83 -24.47
CA VAL A 546 -8.25 1.58 -24.54
C VAL A 546 -8.54 3.00 -24.10
N LYS A 547 -7.83 3.42 -23.05
CA LYS A 547 -8.03 4.71 -22.39
C LYS A 547 -6.73 5.49 -22.31
N VAL A 548 -6.86 6.80 -22.22
CA VAL A 548 -5.74 7.70 -21.97
C VAL A 548 -6.07 8.71 -20.88
N SER A 549 -5.04 9.18 -20.18
CA SER A 549 -5.18 10.19 -19.13
C SER A 549 -4.08 11.24 -19.29
N SER A 550 -4.43 12.52 -19.12
CA SER A 550 -3.48 13.65 -19.12
C SER A 550 -3.33 14.31 -17.75
N ASP A 551 -3.87 13.67 -16.70
CA ASP A 551 -3.96 14.17 -15.34
C ASP A 551 -3.60 13.08 -14.30
N ARG A 552 -2.67 12.18 -14.67
CA ARG A 552 -2.16 11.10 -13.79
C ARG A 552 -3.25 10.16 -13.29
N GLY A 553 -4.22 9.87 -14.16
CA GLY A 553 -5.31 8.93 -13.93
C GLY A 553 -6.44 9.48 -13.07
N GLN A 554 -6.49 10.80 -12.82
CA GLN A 554 -7.67 11.41 -12.20
C GLN A 554 -8.89 11.34 -13.12
N SER A 555 -8.68 11.45 -14.44
CA SER A 555 -9.68 11.18 -15.45
C SER A 555 -9.12 10.34 -16.60
N TRP A 556 -10.01 9.59 -17.25
CA TRP A 556 -9.65 8.69 -18.35
C TRP A 556 -10.58 8.86 -19.55
N ASP A 557 -10.03 9.36 -20.65
CA ASP A 557 -10.69 9.44 -21.94
C ASP A 557 -10.65 8.07 -22.64
N THR A 558 -11.80 7.63 -23.18
CA THR A 558 -11.88 6.35 -23.90
C THR A 558 -11.61 6.56 -25.38
N LEU A 559 -10.54 5.97 -25.89
CA LEU A 559 -10.22 5.95 -27.33
C LEU A 559 -10.89 4.80 -28.07
N MET A 560 -11.10 3.68 -27.38
CA MET A 560 -11.70 2.47 -27.94
C MET A 560 -12.47 1.68 -26.88
N ASN A 561 -13.57 1.05 -27.29
CA ASN A 561 -14.36 0.13 -26.47
C ASN A 561 -14.81 -1.07 -27.32
N ARG A 562 -14.67 -2.28 -26.77
CA ARG A 562 -15.17 -3.56 -27.29
C ARG A 562 -15.95 -4.27 -26.20
N SER A 563 -17.18 -4.69 -26.49
CA SER A 563 -18.06 -5.38 -25.56
C SER A 563 -18.92 -6.39 -26.31
N GLY A 564 -19.28 -7.52 -25.70
CA GLY A 564 -20.19 -8.49 -26.32
C GLY A 564 -19.72 -9.02 -27.68
N THR A 565 -18.42 -9.26 -27.83
CA THR A 565 -17.83 -9.71 -29.10
C THR A 565 -18.19 -11.15 -29.45
N GLY A 566 -18.68 -11.94 -28.48
CA GLY A 566 -18.93 -13.36 -28.65
C GLY A 566 -17.61 -14.12 -28.80
N TRP A 567 -17.58 -15.11 -29.68
CA TRP A 567 -16.39 -15.95 -29.93
C TRP A 567 -15.51 -15.41 -31.05
N ASP A 568 -14.98 -14.20 -30.85
CA ASP A 568 -14.04 -13.54 -31.77
C ASP A 568 -12.58 -14.02 -31.52
N ASP A 569 -12.31 -15.28 -31.85
CA ASP A 569 -10.98 -15.92 -31.68
C ASP A 569 -10.06 -15.68 -32.89
N TYR A 570 -9.86 -14.41 -33.25
CA TYR A 570 -8.92 -13.99 -34.28
C TYR A 570 -8.31 -12.63 -33.94
N TRP A 571 -7.07 -12.43 -34.36
CA TRP A 571 -6.34 -11.18 -34.14
C TRP A 571 -6.89 -10.07 -35.04
N LEU A 572 -7.04 -8.89 -34.45
CA LEU A 572 -7.43 -7.64 -35.06
C LEU A 572 -6.34 -6.60 -34.82
N HIS A 573 -6.12 -5.73 -35.81
CA HIS A 573 -5.20 -4.61 -35.68
C HIS A 573 -5.96 -3.32 -35.38
N SER A 574 -5.42 -2.49 -34.49
CA SER A 574 -5.93 -1.15 -34.19
C SER A 574 -4.85 -0.10 -34.41
N ASP A 575 -5.25 1.05 -34.94
CA ASP A 575 -4.43 2.26 -35.06
C ASP A 575 -5.22 3.45 -34.49
N LEU A 576 -4.81 3.93 -33.32
CA LEU A 576 -5.47 5.02 -32.61
C LEU A 576 -4.62 6.30 -32.71
N ASP A 577 -5.25 7.41 -33.12
CA ASP A 577 -4.60 8.72 -33.25
C ASP A 577 -4.48 9.41 -31.89
N LEU A 578 -3.26 9.81 -31.51
CA LEU A 578 -2.97 10.50 -30.26
C LEU A 578 -2.68 12.00 -30.46
N SER A 579 -2.77 12.52 -31.69
CA SER A 579 -2.40 13.90 -32.03
C SER A 579 -3.19 14.97 -31.26
N MET A 580 -4.40 14.66 -30.78
CA MET A 580 -5.19 15.58 -29.94
C MET A 580 -4.56 15.85 -28.56
N TYR A 581 -3.63 15.00 -28.14
CA TYR A 581 -2.89 15.11 -26.88
C TYR A 581 -1.45 15.62 -27.10
N ALA A 582 -1.12 16.10 -28.30
CA ALA A 582 0.22 16.55 -28.62
C ALA A 582 0.72 17.63 -27.64
N GLY A 583 1.96 17.46 -27.16
CA GLY A 583 2.60 18.39 -26.21
C GLY A 583 2.10 18.28 -24.76
N LYS A 584 1.33 17.25 -24.41
CA LYS A 584 0.87 17.00 -23.04
C LYS A 584 1.39 15.65 -22.56
N GLU A 585 1.68 15.54 -21.26
CA GLU A 585 1.88 14.23 -20.63
C GLU A 585 0.64 13.35 -20.83
N LEU A 586 0.84 12.09 -21.21
CA LEU A 586 -0.21 11.15 -21.50
C LEU A 586 0.15 9.76 -20.96
N TRP A 587 -0.77 9.16 -20.20
CA TRP A 587 -0.75 7.75 -19.82
C TRP A 587 -1.68 6.97 -20.74
N VAL A 588 -1.25 5.78 -21.15
CA VAL A 588 -2.04 4.84 -21.96
C VAL A 588 -2.42 3.65 -21.09
N ARG A 589 -3.68 3.22 -21.17
CA ARG A 589 -4.23 2.09 -20.41
C ARG A 589 -5.05 1.17 -21.30
N PHE A 590 -4.77 -0.12 -21.18
CA PHE A 590 -5.66 -1.18 -21.61
C PHE A 590 -6.43 -1.68 -20.39
N GLN A 591 -7.75 -1.56 -20.41
CA GLN A 591 -8.61 -1.88 -19.28
C GLN A 591 -9.62 -2.96 -19.65
N TYR A 592 -9.64 -4.03 -18.86
CA TYR A 592 -10.69 -5.04 -18.89
C TYR A 592 -11.65 -4.79 -17.72
N VAL A 593 -12.94 -4.89 -17.98
CA VAL A 593 -13.99 -4.72 -16.99
C VAL A 593 -15.00 -5.84 -17.16
N ARG A 594 -15.24 -6.58 -16.09
CA ARG A 594 -16.36 -7.51 -15.96
C ARG A 594 -17.13 -7.18 -14.69
N GLU A 595 -18.17 -6.38 -14.86
CA GLU A 595 -19.01 -5.88 -13.79
C GLU A 595 -20.48 -6.10 -14.12
N GLY A 596 -21.12 -7.00 -13.36
CA GLY A 596 -22.49 -7.45 -13.64
C GLY A 596 -22.58 -8.35 -14.88
N GLY A 597 -23.68 -9.10 -14.96
CA GLY A 597 -23.92 -10.07 -16.04
C GLY A 597 -23.61 -11.53 -15.65
N ASP A 598 -24.55 -12.43 -15.95
CA ASP A 598 -24.42 -13.87 -15.65
C ASP A 598 -23.66 -14.63 -16.74
N SER A 599 -23.39 -13.99 -17.88
CA SER A 599 -22.83 -14.65 -19.07
C SER A 599 -21.38 -14.24 -19.29
N PHE A 600 -20.49 -15.24 -19.28
CA PHE A 600 -19.07 -15.10 -19.60
C PHE A 600 -18.57 -16.38 -20.26
N TYR A 601 -17.45 -16.27 -20.99
CA TYR A 601 -16.76 -17.42 -21.54
C TYR A 601 -15.61 -17.80 -20.60
N THR A 602 -15.59 -19.04 -20.12
CA THR A 602 -14.53 -19.53 -19.22
C THR A 602 -13.15 -19.58 -19.89
N SER A 603 -13.10 -19.63 -21.22
CA SER A 603 -11.88 -19.48 -22.02
C SER A 603 -11.87 -18.15 -22.77
N GLY A 604 -12.68 -17.20 -22.31
CA GLY A 604 -12.72 -15.84 -22.83
C GLY A 604 -11.67 -14.95 -22.21
N GLY A 605 -11.61 -13.72 -22.70
CA GLY A 605 -10.65 -12.74 -22.24
C GLY A 605 -10.25 -11.76 -23.34
N VAL A 606 -9.15 -11.06 -23.06
CA VAL A 606 -8.49 -10.13 -23.96
C VAL A 606 -7.05 -10.56 -24.13
N TRP A 607 -6.58 -10.56 -25.38
CA TRP A 607 -5.16 -10.71 -25.70
C TRP A 607 -4.67 -9.46 -26.41
N LEU A 608 -3.44 -9.05 -26.10
CA LEU A 608 -2.75 -7.91 -26.70
C LEU A 608 -1.34 -8.30 -27.11
N ASP A 609 -0.92 -7.85 -28.27
CA ASP A 609 0.41 -8.09 -28.82
C ASP A 609 0.84 -6.93 -29.72
N GLN A 610 2.13 -6.85 -30.01
CA GLN A 610 2.74 -5.87 -30.92
C GLN A 610 2.30 -4.43 -30.64
N ILE A 611 2.33 -4.01 -29.38
CA ILE A 611 1.98 -2.65 -28.98
C ILE A 611 3.09 -1.71 -29.44
N GLU A 612 2.76 -0.75 -30.29
CA GLU A 612 3.68 0.19 -30.89
C GLU A 612 3.21 1.63 -30.68
N ILE A 613 4.12 2.50 -30.26
CA ILE A 613 3.93 3.95 -30.21
C ILE A 613 5.16 4.59 -30.82
N ASN A 614 4.97 5.37 -31.89
CA ASN A 614 6.06 6.05 -32.58
C ASN A 614 5.91 7.57 -32.49
N ASP A 615 7.04 8.27 -32.61
CA ASP A 615 7.09 9.73 -32.72
C ASP A 615 6.50 10.44 -31.50
N PHE A 616 7.09 10.19 -30.33
CA PHE A 616 6.74 10.80 -29.06
C PHE A 616 8.01 11.13 -28.25
N GLU A 617 7.90 11.94 -27.20
CA GLU A 617 8.96 12.10 -26.21
C GLU A 617 8.67 11.25 -24.98
N GLY A 618 9.63 10.40 -24.58
CA GLY A 618 9.53 9.49 -23.44
C GLY A 618 10.55 9.81 -22.37
N LEU A 619 10.31 9.35 -21.15
CA LEU A 619 11.26 9.51 -20.05
C LEU A 619 12.51 8.64 -20.27
N GLU A 620 13.66 9.29 -20.49
CA GLU A 620 14.96 8.63 -20.54
C GLU A 620 15.61 8.61 -19.16
N TRP A 621 15.64 7.45 -18.52
CA TRP A 621 16.14 7.29 -17.15
C TRP A 621 17.65 7.14 -17.08
N ARG A 622 18.29 7.98 -16.26
CA ARG A 622 19.67 7.85 -15.80
C ARG A 622 19.74 7.52 -14.31
N LEU A 623 20.78 6.78 -13.92
CA LEU A 623 21.10 6.54 -12.52
C LEU A 623 21.76 7.79 -11.93
N LEU A 624 21.27 8.27 -10.78
CA LEU A 624 21.90 9.34 -10.01
C LEU A 624 22.76 8.78 -8.88
N ASP A 625 22.22 7.83 -8.13
CA ASP A 625 22.88 7.22 -6.97
C ASP A 625 22.36 5.79 -6.79
N ASP A 626 23.24 4.80 -6.59
CA ASP A 626 22.89 3.41 -6.28
C ASP A 626 23.43 2.91 -4.92
N ALA A 627 23.99 3.82 -4.12
CA ALA A 627 24.62 3.52 -2.84
C ALA A 627 23.89 4.16 -1.65
N ILE A 628 22.60 4.49 -1.80
CA ILE A 628 21.80 5.08 -0.73
C ILE A 628 21.53 4.01 0.36
N PRO A 629 21.96 4.22 1.62
CA PRO A 629 21.73 3.27 2.71
C PRO A 629 20.25 3.04 3.01
N SER A 630 19.89 1.85 3.48
CA SER A 630 18.50 1.54 3.85
C SER A 630 17.95 2.35 5.03
N SER A 631 18.82 2.99 5.82
CA SER A 631 18.43 3.89 6.91
C SER A 631 18.07 5.31 6.46
N GLN A 632 18.33 5.66 5.20
CA GLN A 632 18.10 7.00 4.67
C GLN A 632 16.68 7.09 4.09
N THR A 633 16.01 8.23 4.30
CA THR A 633 14.63 8.49 3.85
C THR A 633 14.51 9.78 3.03
N ASN A 634 15.63 10.47 2.80
CA ASN A 634 15.68 11.66 1.97
C ASN A 634 17.03 11.80 1.26
N VAL A 635 17.08 12.59 0.19
CA VAL A 635 18.32 12.95 -0.50
C VAL A 635 18.19 14.33 -1.12
N LEU A 636 19.25 15.12 -1.06
CA LEU A 636 19.32 16.41 -1.73
C LEU A 636 19.90 16.21 -3.14
N VAL A 637 19.13 16.57 -4.16
CA VAL A 637 19.52 16.51 -5.57
C VAL A 637 19.79 17.92 -6.07
N THR A 638 20.88 18.10 -6.82
CA THR A 638 21.18 19.36 -7.51
C THR A 638 20.77 19.28 -8.97
N CYS A 639 19.91 20.20 -9.37
CA CYS A 639 19.44 20.46 -10.73
C CYS A 639 20.12 21.74 -11.23
N VAL A 640 20.64 21.70 -12.46
CA VAL A 640 21.60 22.71 -12.96
C VAL A 640 21.08 23.50 -14.17
N GLU A 641 19.84 23.23 -14.58
CA GLU A 641 19.16 23.89 -15.70
C GLU A 641 17.68 24.15 -15.35
N ASP A 642 17.07 25.09 -16.06
CA ASP A 642 15.63 25.36 -16.00
C ASP A 642 14.88 24.26 -16.76
N ASP A 643 14.38 23.26 -16.04
CA ASP A 643 13.73 22.09 -16.65
C ASP A 643 12.76 21.39 -15.68
N LEU A 644 11.96 20.47 -16.23
CA LEU A 644 11.13 19.52 -15.51
C LEU A 644 11.87 18.19 -15.33
N TYR A 645 12.34 17.93 -14.11
CA TYR A 645 13.05 16.70 -13.79
C TYR A 645 12.12 15.65 -13.19
N TYR A 646 12.17 14.42 -13.70
CA TYR A 646 11.45 13.29 -13.11
C TYR A 646 12.36 12.48 -12.22
N HIS A 647 11.87 12.06 -11.07
CA HIS A 647 12.58 11.21 -10.13
C HIS A 647 11.80 9.94 -9.84
N ALA A 648 12.53 8.85 -9.62
CA ALA A 648 11.98 7.60 -9.12
C ALA A 648 13.01 6.87 -8.25
N LEU A 649 12.51 6.13 -7.27
CA LEU A 649 13.33 5.37 -6.33
C LEU A 649 13.06 3.87 -6.46
N GLU A 650 14.09 3.05 -6.30
CA GLU A 650 13.97 1.60 -6.23
C GLU A 650 14.58 1.10 -4.91
N ALA A 651 13.96 0.09 -4.31
CA ALA A 651 14.47 -0.58 -3.12
C ALA A 651 15.11 -1.91 -3.49
N HIS A 652 16.23 -2.25 -2.85
CA HIS A 652 16.88 -3.54 -3.00
C HIS A 652 16.49 -4.47 -1.85
N ASN A 653 16.06 -5.70 -2.16
CA ASN A 653 15.64 -6.70 -1.16
C ASN A 653 16.76 -7.68 -0.75
N GLY A 654 18.01 -7.37 -1.10
CA GLY A 654 19.17 -8.25 -0.92
C GLY A 654 19.49 -9.16 -2.10
N THR A 655 18.56 -9.36 -3.04
CA THR A 655 18.76 -10.18 -4.24
C THR A 655 18.70 -9.36 -5.53
N ASN A 656 17.69 -8.50 -5.64
CA ASN A 656 17.43 -7.69 -6.82
C ASN A 656 16.79 -6.35 -6.46
N TRP A 657 16.92 -5.41 -7.38
CA TRP A 657 16.18 -4.15 -7.36
C TRP A 657 14.72 -4.41 -7.67
N GLN A 658 13.83 -3.95 -6.79
CA GLN A 658 12.39 -4.07 -6.99
C GLN A 658 11.88 -2.95 -7.90
N ARG A 659 10.60 -3.05 -8.27
CA ARG A 659 9.91 -2.06 -9.10
C ARG A 659 10.09 -0.65 -8.52
N ARG A 660 10.37 0.31 -9.41
CA ARG A 660 10.53 1.73 -9.05
C ARG A 660 9.25 2.35 -8.52
N SER A 661 9.35 3.36 -7.67
CA SER A 661 8.24 4.25 -7.36
C SER A 661 7.62 4.82 -8.65
N PRO A 662 6.34 5.22 -8.65
CA PRO A 662 5.82 6.06 -9.72
C PRO A 662 6.71 7.30 -9.93
N PRO A 663 6.88 7.77 -11.18
CA PRO A 663 7.69 8.93 -11.47
C PRO A 663 7.07 10.19 -10.86
N VAL A 664 7.92 11.06 -10.30
CA VAL A 664 7.50 12.34 -9.73
C VAL A 664 8.29 13.46 -10.40
N GLY A 665 7.56 14.38 -11.05
CA GLY A 665 8.15 15.55 -11.73
C GLY A 665 8.36 16.72 -10.77
N VAL A 666 9.48 17.42 -10.90
CA VAL A 666 9.85 18.64 -10.17
C VAL A 666 10.26 19.72 -11.17
N GLU A 667 9.54 20.83 -11.17
CA GLU A 667 9.87 21.99 -12.01
C GLU A 667 10.92 22.86 -11.33
N VAL A 668 12.04 23.09 -12.02
CA VAL A 668 13.15 23.93 -11.58
C VAL A 668 13.22 25.15 -12.49
N ALA A 669 13.27 26.34 -11.90
CA ALA A 669 13.53 27.60 -12.60
C ALA A 669 14.54 28.40 -11.80
N LEU A 670 15.82 28.20 -12.10
CA LEU A 670 16.95 28.77 -11.40
C LEU A 670 16.89 30.29 -11.39
N SER A 671 17.07 30.88 -10.21
CA SER A 671 17.23 32.33 -10.11
C SER A 671 18.49 32.77 -10.85
N ALA A 672 18.39 33.72 -11.77
CA ALA A 672 19.53 34.25 -12.52
C ALA A 672 20.61 34.89 -11.61
N THR A 673 20.22 35.35 -10.41
CA THR A 673 21.14 35.88 -9.39
C THR A 673 21.46 34.87 -8.29
N GLY A 674 20.91 33.65 -8.36
CA GLY A 674 21.29 32.54 -7.50
C GLY A 674 22.65 31.98 -7.90
N ASP A 675 23.18 31.06 -7.08
CA ASP A 675 24.47 30.41 -7.24
C ASP A 675 24.29 28.96 -6.74
N VAL A 676 24.09 28.02 -7.68
CA VAL A 676 23.65 26.65 -7.39
C VAL A 676 24.79 25.72 -7.00
N ASP A 677 26.03 25.99 -7.40
CA ASP A 677 27.20 25.23 -6.93
C ASP A 677 28.01 25.93 -5.84
N GLY A 678 27.67 27.18 -5.52
CA GLY A 678 28.23 27.93 -4.40
C GLY A 678 29.65 28.43 -4.66
N ASP A 679 30.05 28.57 -5.94
CA ASP A 679 31.40 28.97 -6.31
C ASP A 679 31.60 30.50 -6.36
N GLY A 680 30.52 31.27 -6.23
CA GLY A 680 30.48 32.73 -6.23
C GLY A 680 30.11 33.35 -7.59
N LEU A 681 29.94 32.53 -8.63
CA LEU A 681 29.36 32.95 -9.91
C LEU A 681 27.83 32.80 -9.88
N PRO A 682 27.07 33.77 -10.42
CA PRO A 682 25.62 33.59 -10.51
C PRO A 682 25.22 32.68 -11.66
N ASN A 683 24.19 31.86 -11.45
CA ASN A 683 23.57 30.95 -12.42
C ASN A 683 23.36 31.63 -13.80
N GLY A 684 22.85 32.87 -13.82
CA GLY A 684 22.57 33.57 -15.07
C GLY A 684 23.83 33.98 -15.84
N TRP A 685 24.92 34.28 -15.12
CA TRP A 685 26.21 34.55 -15.75
C TRP A 685 26.78 33.26 -16.33
N GLU A 686 26.75 32.17 -15.57
CA GLU A 686 27.25 30.87 -16.02
C GLU A 686 26.48 30.30 -17.20
N LEU A 687 25.14 30.38 -17.17
CA LEU A 687 24.28 30.00 -18.29
C LEU A 687 24.64 30.75 -19.57
N THR A 688 25.02 32.04 -19.46
CA THR A 688 25.43 32.85 -20.61
C THR A 688 26.70 32.33 -21.26
N TYR A 689 27.67 31.87 -20.46
CA TYR A 689 29.02 31.53 -20.93
C TYR A 689 29.29 30.02 -21.02
N SER A 690 28.48 29.17 -20.44
CA SER A 690 28.68 27.71 -20.46
C SER A 690 27.45 26.91 -20.86
N GLY A 691 26.27 27.54 -20.88
CA GLY A 691 25.01 26.87 -21.15
C GLY A 691 24.42 26.10 -19.96
N THR A 692 25.12 26.02 -18.83
CA THR A 692 24.62 25.43 -17.57
C THR A 692 24.91 26.37 -16.40
N ALA A 693 24.21 26.20 -15.28
CA ALA A 693 24.43 27.01 -14.08
C ALA A 693 25.58 26.49 -13.17
N THR A 694 26.44 25.60 -13.69
CA THR A 694 27.61 25.03 -12.96
C THR A 694 28.79 24.77 -13.89
N GLY A 695 28.71 25.29 -15.12
CA GLY A 695 29.64 24.95 -16.20
C GLY A 695 30.90 25.81 -16.18
N ARG A 696 30.90 26.87 -15.38
CA ARG A 696 32.07 27.73 -15.15
C ARG A 696 32.67 27.39 -13.80
N VAL A 697 33.92 27.79 -13.63
CA VAL A 697 34.64 27.57 -12.37
C VAL A 697 35.25 28.90 -11.99
N ALA A 698 34.82 29.49 -10.88
CA ALA A 698 35.23 30.80 -10.38
C ALA A 698 36.76 31.04 -10.39
N THR A 699 37.56 29.98 -10.23
CA THR A 699 39.02 30.02 -10.17
C THR A 699 39.74 29.67 -11.48
N ALA A 700 39.00 29.26 -12.51
CA ALA A 700 39.55 29.01 -13.84
C ALA A 700 39.84 30.31 -14.57
N ASP A 701 40.72 30.24 -15.57
CA ASP A 701 41.11 31.32 -16.49
C ASP A 701 40.90 30.78 -17.90
N GLY A 702 39.65 30.90 -18.38
CA GLY A 702 39.19 30.24 -19.60
C GLY A 702 39.92 30.70 -20.86
N ASP A 703 40.15 32.01 -20.97
CA ASP A 703 40.77 32.65 -22.14
C ASP A 703 42.29 32.85 -22.02
N LYS A 704 42.87 32.55 -20.85
CA LYS A 704 44.31 32.58 -20.51
C LYS A 704 44.91 33.98 -20.46
N ASP A 705 44.12 34.96 -20.05
CA ASP A 705 44.54 36.35 -19.92
C ASP A 705 45.09 36.71 -18.51
N ARG A 706 45.06 35.73 -17.58
CA ARG A 706 45.50 35.75 -16.18
C ARG A 706 44.46 36.28 -15.18
N TYR A 707 43.24 36.57 -15.60
CA TYR A 707 42.13 36.82 -14.69
C TYR A 707 41.29 35.56 -14.54
N THR A 708 40.74 35.33 -13.35
CA THR A 708 39.82 34.19 -13.18
C THR A 708 38.41 34.58 -13.60
N ASP A 709 37.58 33.59 -13.97
CA ASP A 709 36.16 33.81 -14.34
C ASP A 709 35.40 34.65 -13.28
N LEU A 710 35.71 34.48 -11.99
CA LEU A 710 35.17 35.30 -10.89
C LEU A 710 35.67 36.76 -10.93
N GLU A 711 36.96 36.99 -11.18
CA GLU A 711 37.51 38.34 -11.32
C GLU A 711 36.90 39.05 -12.53
N GLU A 712 36.67 38.32 -13.61
CA GLU A 712 36.02 38.82 -14.82
C GLU A 712 34.55 39.15 -14.61
N TYR A 713 33.81 38.31 -13.87
CA TYR A 713 32.45 38.59 -13.46
C TYR A 713 32.35 39.92 -12.67
N TYR A 714 33.22 40.10 -11.67
CA TYR A 714 33.31 41.36 -10.91
C TYR A 714 33.67 42.54 -11.81
N ALA A 715 34.63 42.37 -12.72
CA ALA A 715 35.07 43.41 -13.65
C ALA A 715 34.04 43.74 -14.75
N GLY A 716 33.13 42.82 -15.03
CA GLY A 716 32.23 42.86 -16.18
C GLY A 716 32.97 42.73 -17.51
N THR A 717 33.99 41.86 -17.55
CA THR A 717 34.74 41.49 -18.76
C THR A 717 34.22 40.19 -19.36
N ASP A 718 34.80 39.75 -20.48
CA ASP A 718 34.28 38.62 -21.27
C ASP A 718 35.26 37.44 -21.13
N PRO A 719 34.89 36.36 -20.40
CA PRO A 719 35.76 35.24 -20.06
C PRO A 719 36.14 34.32 -21.21
N GLU A 720 35.72 34.66 -22.43
CA GLU A 720 36.08 33.95 -23.66
C GLU A 720 37.01 34.76 -24.56
N GLU A 721 37.34 36.00 -24.19
CA GLU A 721 38.06 36.94 -25.05
C GLU A 721 39.23 37.59 -24.32
N SER A 722 40.43 37.04 -24.50
CA SER A 722 41.69 37.49 -23.85
C SER A 722 42.08 38.97 -24.07
N SER A 723 41.38 39.68 -24.96
CA SER A 723 41.54 41.13 -25.13
C SER A 723 40.59 41.99 -24.26
N SER A 724 39.63 41.35 -23.60
CA SER A 724 38.61 41.89 -22.70
C SER A 724 39.04 41.73 -21.24
N TYR A 725 39.84 42.66 -20.73
CA TYR A 725 40.28 42.63 -19.33
C TYR A 725 40.24 43.99 -18.66
N PHE A 726 40.12 43.99 -17.34
CA PHE A 726 40.12 45.22 -16.56
C PHE A 726 41.49 45.90 -16.62
N ARG A 727 41.50 47.17 -17.06
CA ARG A 727 42.71 47.98 -17.06
C ARG A 727 42.39 49.44 -16.79
N VAL A 728 43.20 50.02 -15.90
CA VAL A 728 43.20 51.47 -15.66
C VAL A 728 44.10 52.13 -16.69
N ARG A 729 43.52 53.03 -17.49
CA ARG A 729 44.23 53.87 -18.45
C ARG A 729 44.44 55.27 -17.85
N ARG A 730 45.65 55.78 -17.99
CA ARG A 730 45.95 57.19 -17.71
C ARG A 730 45.59 58.04 -18.93
N CYS A 731 44.77 59.06 -18.74
CA CYS A 731 44.66 60.16 -19.69
C CYS A 731 45.63 61.27 -19.23
N ALA A 732 46.47 61.77 -20.14
CA ALA A 732 47.28 62.95 -19.85
C ALA A 732 46.33 64.15 -19.71
N ALA A 733 46.26 64.75 -18.53
CA ALA A 733 45.56 66.01 -18.37
C ALA A 733 46.48 67.15 -18.84
N ASP A 734 45.97 68.04 -19.68
CA ASP A 734 46.64 69.29 -20.06
C ASP A 734 46.91 70.22 -18.86
N SER A 735 46.37 69.90 -17.66
CA SER A 735 46.40 70.70 -16.43
C SER A 735 47.43 70.25 -15.37
N GLY A 736 48.16 69.15 -15.59
CA GLY A 736 49.16 68.64 -14.63
C GLY A 736 48.62 67.79 -13.46
N VAL A 737 47.32 67.51 -13.41
CA VAL A 737 46.67 66.64 -12.40
C VAL A 737 46.41 65.23 -12.99
N PRO A 738 46.71 64.12 -12.30
CA PRO A 738 46.42 62.77 -12.80
C PRO A 738 44.93 62.51 -13.00
N GLU A 739 44.57 62.02 -14.19
CA GLU A 739 43.23 61.55 -14.53
C GLU A 739 43.28 60.06 -14.90
N LEU A 740 42.44 59.28 -14.22
CA LEU A 740 42.29 57.84 -14.42
C LEU A 740 41.00 57.58 -15.19
N THR A 741 41.07 56.64 -16.12
CA THR A 741 39.89 56.11 -16.83
C THR A 741 39.94 54.60 -16.87
N TRP A 742 38.80 53.94 -16.75
CA TRP A 742 38.71 52.48 -16.88
C TRP A 742 37.35 52.09 -17.48
N ALA A 743 37.28 50.93 -18.11
CA ALA A 743 36.02 50.38 -18.60
C ALA A 743 35.09 50.15 -17.39
N SER A 744 33.82 50.55 -17.52
CA SER A 744 32.85 50.42 -16.44
C SER A 744 31.53 49.84 -16.94
N VAL A 745 30.93 49.03 -16.08
CA VAL A 745 29.67 48.31 -16.28
C VAL A 745 28.69 48.70 -15.17
N SER A 746 27.40 48.82 -15.47
CA SER A 746 26.35 49.19 -14.50
C SER A 746 26.35 48.26 -13.29
N GLY A 747 25.95 48.76 -12.11
CA GLY A 747 25.83 47.94 -10.89
C GLY A 747 27.15 47.63 -10.19
N ARG A 748 28.25 48.26 -10.60
CA ARG A 748 29.56 48.19 -9.92
C ARG A 748 29.83 49.49 -9.17
N THR A 749 30.56 49.41 -8.08
CA THR A 749 31.15 50.55 -7.39
C THR A 749 32.67 50.42 -7.36
N TYR A 750 33.36 51.57 -7.32
CA TYR A 750 34.82 51.60 -7.41
C TYR A 750 35.44 52.36 -6.24
N ARG A 751 36.53 51.81 -5.71
CA ARG A 751 37.41 52.51 -4.76
C ARG A 751 38.72 52.84 -5.42
N VAL A 752 39.06 54.12 -5.48
CA VAL A 752 40.35 54.58 -6.00
C VAL A 752 41.27 54.84 -4.82
N MET A 753 42.43 54.20 -4.82
CA MET A 753 43.48 54.43 -3.84
C MET A 753 44.77 54.84 -4.51
N ARG A 754 45.62 55.52 -3.74
CA ARG A 754 46.93 56.00 -4.19
C ARG A 754 48.01 55.71 -3.19
N THR A 755 49.20 55.38 -3.69
CA THR A 755 50.45 55.40 -2.94
C THR A 755 51.53 56.18 -3.71
N GLU A 756 52.56 56.62 -2.99
CA GLU A 756 53.68 57.41 -3.55
C GLU A 756 54.93 56.54 -3.81
N GLY A 757 54.88 55.26 -3.46
CA GLY A 757 55.93 54.30 -3.74
C GLY A 757 55.47 52.86 -3.58
N LEU A 758 56.07 51.94 -4.35
CA LEU A 758 55.77 50.50 -4.29
C LEU A 758 56.81 49.71 -3.46
N GLN A 759 57.79 50.38 -2.86
CA GLN A 759 58.78 49.71 -2.01
C GLN A 759 58.14 49.33 -0.66
N PRO A 760 58.19 48.06 -0.23
CA PRO A 760 57.64 47.65 1.06
C PRO A 760 58.40 48.28 2.26
N PRO A 761 57.72 48.69 3.33
CA PRO A 761 56.27 48.75 3.48
C PRO A 761 55.69 49.97 2.74
N HIS A 762 54.70 49.74 1.89
CA HIS A 762 53.90 50.80 1.28
C HIS A 762 52.44 50.64 1.72
N THR A 763 51.71 51.76 1.78
CA THR A 763 50.29 51.77 2.11
C THR A 763 49.56 52.58 1.05
N PHE A 764 48.43 52.04 0.60
CA PHE A 764 47.50 52.73 -0.28
C PHE A 764 46.50 53.52 0.56
N SER A 765 46.37 54.82 0.29
CA SER A 765 45.36 55.68 0.91
C SER A 765 44.18 55.83 -0.03
N VAL A 766 42.96 55.68 0.51
CA VAL A 766 41.72 55.92 -0.24
C VAL A 766 41.66 57.38 -0.70
N ARG A 767 41.32 57.59 -1.98
CA ARG A 767 41.14 58.90 -2.62
C ARG A 767 39.69 59.13 -3.02
N ALA A 768 39.01 58.06 -3.36
CA ALA A 768 37.57 58.03 -3.52
C ALA A 768 37.07 56.64 -3.17
N ASP A 769 35.89 56.60 -2.57
CA ASP A 769 35.19 55.38 -2.21
C ASP A 769 33.75 55.46 -2.72
N ASP A 770 33.11 54.31 -2.86
CA ASP A 770 31.73 54.17 -3.33
C ASP A 770 31.45 54.94 -4.64
N LEU A 771 32.42 54.99 -5.56
CA LEU A 771 32.22 55.67 -6.84
C LEU A 771 31.25 54.83 -7.69
N PRO A 772 30.06 55.35 -8.04
CA PRO A 772 29.12 54.59 -8.85
C PRO A 772 29.64 54.39 -10.27
N ALA A 773 29.29 53.26 -10.88
CA ALA A 773 29.55 53.02 -12.28
C ALA A 773 28.90 54.08 -13.20
N THR A 774 29.67 54.52 -14.19
CA THR A 774 29.26 55.40 -15.28
C THR A 774 29.63 54.74 -16.61
N PRO A 775 28.84 53.76 -17.08
CA PRO A 775 29.12 53.06 -18.33
C PRO A 775 29.17 54.01 -19.52
N ARG A 776 30.03 53.79 -20.52
CA ARG A 776 30.96 52.66 -20.68
C ARG A 776 32.33 52.86 -20.02
N THR A 777 32.57 54.02 -19.39
CA THR A 777 33.91 54.38 -18.89
C THR A 777 33.79 55.30 -17.68
N ASN A 778 34.35 54.86 -16.54
CA ASN A 778 34.52 55.73 -15.37
C ASN A 778 35.72 56.62 -15.55
N ARG A 779 35.64 57.82 -14.95
CA ARG A 779 36.71 58.81 -14.93
C ARG A 779 36.86 59.34 -13.52
N TYR A 780 38.11 59.41 -13.05
CA TYR A 780 38.44 60.00 -11.75
C TYR A 780 39.63 60.95 -11.88
N THR A 781 39.47 62.19 -11.38
CA THR A 781 40.53 63.20 -11.34
C THR A 781 41.05 63.32 -9.91
N ASP A 782 42.32 62.97 -9.69
CA ASP A 782 42.96 63.05 -8.36
C ASP A 782 43.44 64.47 -8.06
N THR A 783 42.52 65.35 -7.65
CA THR A 783 42.85 66.74 -7.27
C THR A 783 43.77 66.85 -6.05
N GLY A 784 43.94 65.77 -5.29
CA GLY A 784 44.85 65.69 -4.14
C GLY A 784 46.29 65.31 -4.51
N ALA A 785 46.61 65.07 -5.78
CA ALA A 785 47.96 64.84 -6.25
C ALA A 785 48.67 66.18 -6.50
N THR A 786 49.26 66.73 -5.44
CA THR A 786 50.05 67.98 -5.50
C THR A 786 51.55 67.64 -5.54
N GLY A 787 52.23 67.94 -6.67
CA GLY A 787 53.68 67.74 -6.83
C GLY A 787 54.11 66.85 -8.00
N CYS A 788 55.43 66.68 -8.18
CA CYS A 788 56.04 65.84 -9.23
C CYS A 788 56.34 64.43 -8.70
N GLY A 789 55.32 63.62 -8.44
CA GLY A 789 55.50 62.24 -7.97
C GLY A 789 55.38 61.21 -9.09
N PRO A 790 56.05 60.04 -8.99
CA PRO A 790 55.40 58.83 -9.45
C PRO A 790 54.22 58.55 -8.50
N TYR A 791 52.99 58.77 -8.97
CA TYR A 791 51.77 58.35 -8.27
C TYR A 791 51.36 56.97 -8.77
N PHE A 792 51.17 56.02 -7.85
CA PHE A 792 50.69 54.67 -8.16
C PHE A 792 49.25 54.53 -7.68
N TYR A 793 48.41 53.95 -8.52
CA TYR A 793 46.98 53.84 -8.26
C TYR A 793 46.56 52.38 -8.20
N ARG A 794 45.66 52.07 -7.27
CA ARG A 794 44.89 50.82 -7.23
C ARG A 794 43.42 51.20 -7.37
N VAL A 795 42.72 50.54 -8.28
CA VAL A 795 41.26 50.64 -8.39
C VAL A 795 40.71 49.28 -8.02
N GLU A 796 39.90 49.26 -6.98
CA GLU A 796 39.14 48.07 -6.60
C GLU A 796 37.73 48.19 -7.13
N ILE A 797 37.15 47.04 -7.48
CA ILE A 797 35.80 46.89 -7.99
C ILE A 797 35.01 46.15 -6.92
N TYR A 798 33.81 46.63 -6.66
CA TYR A 798 32.85 46.01 -5.76
C TYR A 798 31.52 45.90 -6.51
N MET A 799 30.72 44.90 -6.15
CA MET A 799 29.31 44.83 -6.50
C MET A 799 28.49 45.02 -5.22
N GLU A 800 27.42 45.80 -5.31
CA GLU A 800 26.48 46.02 -4.20
C GLU A 800 25.53 44.83 -4.01
#